data_AF-A0AAU1BJ90-F1
#
_entry.id   AF-A0AAU1BJ90-F1
#
_cell.length_a   1.000
_cell.length_b   1.000
_cell.length_c   1.000
_cell.angle_alpha   90.00
_cell.angle_beta   90.00
_cell.angle_gamma   90.00
#
_symmetry.space_group_name_H-M   'P 1'
#
loop_
_entity.id
_entity.type
_entity.pdbx_description
1 polymer ?
#
loop_
_entity_poly.entity_id
_entity_poly.type
_entity_poly.pdbx_seq_one_letter_code
_entity_poly.pdbx_strand_id
1 'polypeptide(L)'
;MPEGIGSLSPSFERILMMAFAHLAPGPVTVLTTSSEDGQPSFAPPSEWRSVQEPAWQDLGPGAARLMGQGPLLLVPPWQRRTGARTSRRDVSLYAYDDVLGACRPADASSSMAVLTPAELWVSESPRAAGLRRTLAEHWDVMAVIYSTGVIPQVHQAVVVAVCFLQAKQDHRPPMKIFRAPHGDDEASTEKDFQILLKRGGGSTRYGYVIRDLPPATEGLDFDRHHPDVVSQQADLVGFGSLTTLGELYETVPRIHMAGHSHWLSSEEQPGAIRLLGGRDVRRDGSIALPANDSYWVKAPPEYLLRPGDLILREIHGPQDPPGLIVAEVTAQDLPVASSHTTVALRPRAAISPQQISLTVQFLRTPLADRLVGRSSLHITVKRLLELPVPQPDNDLTTALQDLDAARHRLESWAKEAATLLESAFTYKTAVQARDRIIDQGRGLRLRVEAATLLDNLGHTVRTRFPLPIASRWRETEARISAGDQRAAYNAVLDTAEILLCYMALLTLALAWEAEVALGSTAAIKEKLTSGRSGPGLGDWAAVMQEAATSRKLRELPHQHPIHSIRSLLADRDAVEARQRLSDRRNDDAHLRRIDPLDLPRAVTEAFADLTLLVERSRFLADFPLWHVTEARWDTLAKSTDVRYRELTGDHPVVPTKAATSLRHDLEPGSLYLQDSTHELHLLRPFLTGEVCPVCRAWSTFHADLVPKGGVQLKSLEHGHVLHQPADKSKALAVVGLL
;
A
#
# COMPACT_ATOMS: atom_id res chain seq x y z
N MET A 1 -25.95 33.55 15.43
CA MET A 1 -26.16 33.74 13.99
C MET A 1 -25.72 35.16 13.64
N PRO A 2 -25.17 35.45 12.44
CA PRO A 2 -25.20 36.82 11.94
C PRO A 2 -26.66 37.29 11.89
N GLU A 3 -26.90 38.57 12.16
CA GLU A 3 -28.25 39.15 12.31
C GLU A 3 -29.05 39.00 11.00
N GLY A 4 -29.97 38.01 10.96
CA GLY A 4 -30.81 37.72 9.80
C GLY A 4 -31.54 36.36 9.92
N ILE A 5 -32.70 36.23 9.27
CA ILE A 5 -33.52 35.00 9.24
C ILE A 5 -32.81 33.95 8.37
N GLY A 6 -32.15 32.97 8.97
CA GLY A 6 -31.53 31.87 8.25
C GLY A 6 -32.49 30.72 7.98
N SER A 7 -32.86 30.50 6.71
CA SER A 7 -33.51 29.27 6.24
C SER A 7 -32.45 28.24 5.81
N LEU A 8 -32.71 26.95 6.00
CA LEU A 8 -31.84 25.89 5.47
C LEU A 8 -31.96 25.80 3.93
N SER A 9 -30.96 25.20 3.28
CA SER A 9 -31.11 24.80 1.89
C SER A 9 -32.19 23.70 1.77
N PRO A 10 -33.00 23.69 0.69
CA PRO A 10 -34.09 22.72 0.54
C PRO A 10 -33.63 21.25 0.59
N SER A 11 -32.47 20.94 0.03
CA SER A 11 -31.88 19.59 0.08
C SER A 11 -31.48 19.18 1.49
N PHE A 12 -30.86 20.08 2.26
CA PHE A 12 -30.47 19.79 3.63
C PHE A 12 -31.68 19.67 4.57
N GLU A 13 -32.73 20.47 4.33
CA GLU A 13 -34.01 20.34 5.01
C GLU A 13 -34.64 18.96 4.80
N ARG A 14 -34.67 18.44 3.57
CA ARG A 14 -35.18 17.09 3.28
C ARG A 14 -34.34 16.00 3.96
N ILE A 15 -33.01 16.10 3.92
CA ILE A 15 -32.12 15.18 4.65
C ILE A 15 -32.44 15.20 6.16
N LEU A 16 -32.66 16.38 6.72
CA LEU A 16 -32.98 16.52 8.14
C LEU A 16 -34.35 15.93 8.49
N MET A 17 -35.37 16.13 7.65
CA MET A 17 -36.68 15.50 7.80
C MET A 17 -36.58 13.96 7.75
N MET A 18 -35.80 13.42 6.81
CA MET A 18 -35.55 11.98 6.71
C MET A 18 -34.86 11.43 7.96
N ALA A 19 -33.91 12.18 8.52
CA ALA A 19 -33.20 11.80 9.74
C ALA A 19 -34.14 11.76 10.95
N PHE A 20 -34.98 12.78 11.16
CA PHE A 20 -35.99 12.77 12.22
C PHE A 20 -37.00 11.64 12.05
N ALA A 21 -37.54 11.44 10.84
CA ALA A 21 -38.50 10.37 10.57
C ALA A 21 -37.96 8.98 10.92
N HIS A 22 -36.64 8.78 10.84
CA HIS A 22 -36.01 7.49 11.11
C HIS A 22 -35.43 7.36 12.53
N LEU A 23 -34.77 8.39 13.04
CA LEU A 23 -34.03 8.36 14.30
C LEU A 23 -34.86 8.82 15.50
N ALA A 24 -35.85 9.70 15.28
CA ALA A 24 -36.68 10.27 16.33
C ALA A 24 -38.09 10.60 15.77
N PRO A 25 -38.92 9.57 15.50
CA PRO A 25 -40.22 9.76 14.87
C PRO A 25 -41.19 10.52 15.78
N GLY A 26 -41.85 11.54 15.24
CA GLY A 26 -42.84 12.34 15.98
C GLY A 26 -42.92 13.79 15.46
N PRO A 27 -43.84 14.59 16.02
CA PRO A 27 -43.93 16.02 15.68
C PRO A 27 -42.70 16.77 16.19
N VAL A 28 -41.87 17.26 15.27
CA VAL A 28 -40.62 17.95 15.61
C VAL A 28 -40.90 19.38 16.08
N THR A 29 -40.30 19.75 17.22
CA THR A 29 -40.27 21.13 17.70
C THR A 29 -38.88 21.73 17.54
N VAL A 30 -38.80 22.94 16.99
CA VAL A 30 -37.55 23.72 16.89
C VAL A 30 -37.46 24.70 18.03
N LEU A 31 -36.34 24.68 18.75
CA LEU A 31 -36.05 25.59 19.86
C LEU A 31 -34.84 26.48 19.50
N THR A 32 -35.04 27.79 19.55
CA THR A 32 -33.99 28.80 19.29
C THR A 32 -34.21 30.07 20.11
N THR A 33 -33.29 31.03 20.03
CA THR A 33 -33.45 32.36 20.65
C THR A 33 -34.13 33.36 19.73
N SER A 34 -34.83 34.33 20.30
CA SER A 34 -35.28 35.52 19.57
C SER A 34 -34.09 36.43 19.22
N SER A 35 -34.14 37.10 18.06
CA SER A 35 -33.24 38.20 17.72
C SER A 35 -33.60 39.47 18.50
N GLU A 36 -32.76 40.51 18.42
CA GLU A 36 -33.06 41.83 19.04
C GLU A 36 -34.38 42.44 18.52
N ASP A 37 -34.79 42.09 17.29
CA ASP A 37 -36.06 42.49 16.66
C ASP A 37 -37.24 41.55 16.99
N GLY A 38 -37.08 40.58 17.90
CA GLY A 38 -38.12 39.63 18.28
C GLY A 38 -38.46 38.58 17.21
N GLN A 39 -37.66 38.47 16.15
CA GLN A 39 -37.80 37.46 15.10
C GLN A 39 -37.03 36.18 15.45
N PRO A 40 -37.45 35.00 14.96
CA PRO A 40 -36.68 33.79 15.16
C PRO A 40 -35.28 33.91 14.51
N SER A 41 -34.24 33.54 15.25
CA SER A 41 -32.87 33.47 14.73
C SER A 41 -32.68 32.39 13.64
N PHE A 42 -33.66 31.51 13.46
CA PHE A 42 -33.66 30.40 12.52
C PHE A 42 -35.08 30.14 12.02
N ALA A 43 -35.26 30.05 10.70
CA ALA A 43 -36.56 29.72 10.09
C ALA A 43 -36.70 28.19 10.00
N PRO A 44 -37.62 27.56 10.75
CA PRO A 44 -37.81 26.11 10.68
C PRO A 44 -38.57 25.71 9.40
N PRO A 45 -38.49 24.42 9.02
CA PRO A 45 -39.40 23.81 8.05
C PRO A 45 -40.86 24.16 8.35
N SER A 46 -41.68 24.42 7.33
CA SER A 46 -43.07 24.87 7.52
C SER A 46 -43.95 23.90 8.29
N GLU A 47 -43.57 22.62 8.31
CA GLU A 47 -44.28 21.54 9.01
C GLU A 47 -43.94 21.44 10.50
N TRP A 48 -42.92 22.18 10.97
CA TRP A 48 -42.39 22.03 12.33
C TRP A 48 -42.84 23.15 13.26
N ARG A 49 -43.09 22.80 14.52
CA ARG A 49 -43.47 23.79 15.54
C ARG A 49 -42.25 24.59 15.96
N SER A 50 -42.35 25.93 15.98
CA SER A 50 -41.28 26.80 16.48
C SER A 50 -41.55 27.28 17.89
N VAL A 51 -40.56 27.21 18.78
CA VAL A 51 -40.58 27.77 20.13
C VAL A 51 -39.34 28.62 20.31
N GLN A 52 -39.51 29.80 20.89
CA GLN A 52 -38.43 30.74 21.15
C GLN A 52 -38.29 31.00 22.64
N GLU A 53 -37.05 31.05 23.12
CA GLU A 53 -36.74 31.54 24.46
C GLU A 53 -36.16 32.96 24.37
N PRO A 54 -36.49 33.84 25.32
CA PRO A 54 -36.06 35.25 25.30
C PRO A 54 -34.56 35.40 25.55
N ALA A 55 -33.93 34.45 26.24
CA ALA A 55 -32.51 34.44 26.52
C ALA A 55 -31.91 33.06 26.25
N TRP A 56 -30.64 33.02 25.85
CA TRP A 56 -29.98 31.76 25.50
C TRP A 56 -29.81 30.82 26.70
N GLN A 57 -29.72 31.37 27.92
CA GLN A 57 -29.62 30.60 29.16
C GLN A 57 -30.86 29.73 29.41
N ASP A 58 -32.01 30.16 28.90
CA ASP A 58 -33.29 29.45 29.06
C ASP A 58 -33.45 28.29 28.08
N LEU A 59 -32.59 28.20 27.04
CA LEU A 59 -32.65 27.12 26.05
C LEU A 59 -32.40 25.74 26.66
N GLY A 60 -31.51 25.60 27.64
CA GLY A 60 -31.22 24.32 28.29
C GLY A 60 -32.45 23.76 29.03
N PRO A 61 -33.02 24.52 29.99
CA PRO A 61 -34.27 24.16 30.65
C PRO A 61 -35.47 24.02 29.68
N GLY A 62 -35.57 24.91 28.69
CA GLY A 62 -36.59 24.86 27.65
C GLY A 62 -36.52 23.57 26.83
N ALA A 63 -35.32 23.13 26.47
CA ALA A 63 -35.10 21.88 25.76
C ALA A 63 -35.61 20.68 26.56
N ALA A 64 -35.27 20.59 27.85
CA ALA A 64 -35.75 19.50 28.72
C ALA A 64 -37.28 19.44 28.79
N ARG A 65 -37.95 20.61 28.90
CA ARG A 65 -39.42 20.69 28.91
C ARG A 65 -40.04 20.23 27.60
N LEU A 66 -39.46 20.61 26.46
CA LEU A 66 -40.01 20.30 25.14
C LEU A 66 -39.75 18.86 24.71
N MET A 67 -38.64 18.26 25.13
CA MET A 67 -38.33 16.86 24.80
C MET A 67 -39.32 15.86 25.41
N GLY A 68 -39.99 16.21 26.51
CA GLY A 68 -41.11 15.41 27.05
C GLY A 68 -42.39 15.46 26.20
N GLN A 69 -42.44 16.31 25.17
CA GLN A 69 -43.58 16.45 24.25
C GLN A 69 -43.31 15.82 22.87
N GLY A 70 -42.05 15.51 22.56
CA GLY A 70 -41.63 14.94 21.29
C GLY A 70 -40.18 15.29 20.91
N PRO A 71 -39.74 14.91 19.71
CA PRO A 71 -38.40 15.20 19.19
C PRO A 71 -38.10 16.71 19.09
N LEU A 72 -36.88 17.10 19.45
CA LEU A 72 -36.45 18.51 19.44
C LEU A 72 -35.31 18.76 18.44
N LEU A 73 -35.40 19.82 17.63
CA LEU A 73 -34.24 20.45 16.99
C LEU A 73 -33.82 21.68 17.80
N LEU A 74 -32.63 21.64 18.41
CA LEU A 74 -32.04 22.75 19.12
C LEU A 74 -31.08 23.53 18.20
N VAL A 75 -31.33 24.84 18.08
CA VAL A 75 -30.47 25.77 17.33
C VAL A 75 -29.95 26.85 18.28
N PRO A 76 -28.83 26.59 18.99
CA PRO A 76 -28.27 27.54 19.94
C PRO A 76 -27.52 28.68 19.24
N PRO A 77 -27.32 29.83 19.88
CA PRO A 77 -26.57 30.94 19.30
C PRO A 77 -25.08 30.61 19.14
N TRP A 78 -24.54 30.89 17.94
CA TRP A 78 -23.12 30.63 17.60
C TRP A 78 -22.14 31.73 18.04
N GLN A 79 -22.61 32.72 18.80
CA GLN A 79 -21.83 33.89 19.18
C GLN A 79 -20.85 33.58 20.31
N ARG A 80 -19.72 34.29 20.32
CA ARG A 80 -18.82 34.32 21.47
C ARG A 80 -19.41 35.18 22.58
N ARG A 81 -19.12 34.83 23.82
CA ARG A 81 -19.56 35.59 24.99
C ARG A 81 -18.95 37.01 24.97
N THR A 82 -19.80 38.04 24.95
CA THR A 82 -19.38 39.44 25.11
C THR A 82 -19.16 39.74 26.60
N GLY A 83 -18.02 40.37 26.95
CA GLY A 83 -17.76 40.89 28.31
C GLY A 83 -16.97 40.02 29.30
N ALA A 84 -16.49 38.83 28.92
CA ALA A 84 -15.64 38.02 29.80
C ALA A 84 -14.21 38.60 29.89
N ARG A 85 -13.94 39.45 30.91
CA ARG A 85 -12.57 39.66 31.38
C ARG A 85 -12.01 38.29 31.77
N THR A 86 -10.98 37.85 31.06
CA THR A 86 -10.34 36.54 31.21
C THR A 86 -9.66 36.40 32.57
N SER A 87 -10.44 36.13 33.61
CA SER A 87 -9.92 35.36 34.75
C SER A 87 -9.76 33.92 34.26
N ARG A 88 -8.61 33.32 34.53
CA ARG A 88 -8.10 32.06 33.96
C ARG A 88 -8.94 30.79 34.23
N ARG A 89 -10.21 30.87 34.67
CA ARG A 89 -10.98 29.73 35.18
C ARG A 89 -12.40 29.49 34.65
N ASP A 90 -13.01 30.35 33.84
CA ASP A 90 -14.31 30.05 33.20
C ASP A 90 -14.13 29.76 31.70
N VAL A 91 -14.19 28.49 31.31
CA VAL A 91 -13.76 27.98 29.98
C VAL A 91 -14.94 27.62 29.08
N SER A 92 -15.96 28.49 29.02
CA SER A 92 -16.96 28.49 27.93
C SER A 92 -16.74 29.74 27.08
N LEU A 93 -16.31 29.53 25.82
CA LEU A 93 -16.02 30.62 24.87
C LEU A 93 -17.24 31.00 24.02
N TYR A 94 -18.20 30.07 23.87
CA TYR A 94 -19.35 30.22 23.01
C TYR A 94 -20.64 29.85 23.76
N ALA A 95 -21.72 30.59 23.50
CA ALA A 95 -22.99 30.40 24.20
C ALA A 95 -23.57 28.97 24.04
N TYR A 96 -23.32 28.32 22.89
CA TYR A 96 -23.79 26.95 22.67
C TYR A 96 -23.11 25.90 23.58
N ASP A 97 -21.91 26.16 24.11
CA ASP A 97 -21.24 25.21 25.03
C ASP A 97 -22.06 25.07 26.33
N ASP A 98 -22.47 26.21 26.88
CA ASP A 98 -23.24 26.28 28.13
C ASP A 98 -24.65 25.72 27.95
N VAL A 99 -25.32 26.06 26.83
CA VAL A 99 -26.64 25.53 26.49
C VAL A 99 -26.62 24.00 26.44
N LEU A 100 -25.68 23.44 25.67
CA LEU A 100 -25.58 21.99 25.51
C LEU A 100 -25.18 21.30 26.82
N GLY A 101 -24.28 21.91 27.59
CA GLY A 101 -23.90 21.43 28.91
C GLY A 101 -25.08 21.40 29.90
N ALA A 102 -26.09 22.25 29.72
CA ALA A 102 -27.29 22.30 30.55
C ALA A 102 -28.44 21.40 30.07
N CYS A 103 -28.43 20.95 28.81
CA CYS A 103 -29.47 20.07 28.28
C CYS A 103 -29.48 18.70 28.98
N ARG A 104 -30.65 18.29 29.48
CA ARG A 104 -30.87 16.97 30.10
C ARG A 104 -32.07 16.29 29.44
N PRO A 105 -32.03 14.96 29.24
CA PRO A 105 -33.20 14.23 28.75
C PRO A 105 -34.34 14.33 29.75
N ALA A 106 -35.58 14.41 29.25
CA ALA A 106 -36.77 14.40 30.09
C ALA A 106 -37.07 12.97 30.60
N ASP A 107 -36.81 11.98 29.75
CA ASP A 107 -37.01 10.55 29.98
C ASP A 107 -36.12 9.73 29.03
N ALA A 108 -36.19 8.39 29.11
CA ALA A 108 -35.40 7.48 28.27
C ALA A 108 -35.76 7.49 26.78
N SER A 109 -36.89 8.11 26.39
CA SER A 109 -37.31 8.26 24.99
C SER A 109 -36.91 9.60 24.38
N SER A 110 -36.38 10.53 25.20
CA SER A 110 -36.00 11.86 24.79
C SER A 110 -34.97 11.83 23.65
N SER A 111 -35.25 12.59 22.60
CA SER A 111 -34.42 12.67 21.40
C SER A 111 -34.25 14.13 20.96
N MET A 112 -33.02 14.51 20.66
CA MET A 112 -32.65 15.88 20.29
C MET A 112 -31.66 15.89 19.13
N ALA A 113 -31.92 16.69 18.10
CA ALA A 113 -30.91 17.06 17.13
C ALA A 113 -30.37 18.45 17.47
N VAL A 114 -29.08 18.69 17.29
CA VAL A 114 -28.45 19.99 17.55
C VAL A 114 -27.72 20.51 16.33
N LEU A 115 -28.05 21.71 15.87
CA LEU A 115 -27.41 22.39 14.75
C LEU A 115 -26.28 23.33 15.22
N THR A 116 -25.03 23.00 14.92
CA THR A 116 -23.84 23.72 15.38
C THR A 116 -22.76 23.80 14.29
N PRO A 117 -21.75 24.69 14.43
CA PRO A 117 -20.54 24.57 13.63
C PRO A 117 -19.88 23.20 13.85
N ALA A 118 -19.40 22.57 12.78
CA ALA A 118 -18.82 21.23 12.85
C ALA A 118 -17.59 21.15 13.78
N GLU A 119 -16.90 22.27 14.00
CA GLU A 119 -15.75 22.38 14.91
C GLU A 119 -16.04 21.79 16.30
N LEU A 120 -17.26 21.91 16.81
CA LEU A 120 -17.63 21.34 18.10
C LEU A 120 -17.47 19.80 18.15
N TRP A 121 -17.77 19.13 17.04
CA TRP A 121 -17.75 17.67 16.94
C TRP A 121 -16.40 17.13 16.48
N VAL A 122 -15.69 17.88 15.63
CA VAL A 122 -14.42 17.42 15.05
C VAL A 122 -13.19 17.87 15.86
N SER A 123 -13.28 18.94 16.65
CA SER A 123 -12.14 19.50 17.40
C SER A 123 -11.76 18.63 18.60
N GLU A 124 -10.45 18.46 18.81
CA GLU A 124 -9.88 17.79 19.99
C GLU A 124 -9.35 18.79 21.02
N SER A 125 -9.70 20.07 20.89
CA SER A 125 -9.39 21.04 21.94
C SER A 125 -9.95 20.55 23.29
N PRO A 126 -9.24 20.77 24.42
CA PRO A 126 -9.73 20.34 25.74
C PRO A 126 -11.15 20.83 26.04
N ARG A 127 -11.54 21.99 25.51
CA ARG A 127 -12.90 22.53 25.56
C ARG A 127 -13.91 21.62 24.88
N ALA A 128 -13.74 21.35 23.58
CA ALA A 128 -14.68 20.55 22.80
C ALA A 128 -14.76 19.10 23.30
N ALA A 129 -13.60 18.50 23.61
CA ALA A 129 -13.53 17.17 24.22
C ALA A 129 -14.19 17.12 25.61
N GLY A 130 -14.07 18.19 26.40
CA GLY A 130 -14.76 18.34 27.69
C GLY A 130 -16.27 18.37 27.53
N LEU A 131 -16.80 19.20 26.61
CA LEU A 131 -18.24 19.28 26.37
C LEU A 131 -18.82 17.95 25.87
N ARG A 132 -18.17 17.29 24.90
CA ARG A 132 -18.62 15.98 24.40
C ARG A 132 -18.63 14.92 25.51
N ARG A 133 -17.66 14.95 26.42
CA ARG A 133 -17.64 14.08 27.60
C ARG A 133 -18.84 14.33 28.50
N THR A 134 -19.14 15.59 28.82
CA THR A 134 -20.33 15.97 29.61
C THR A 134 -21.62 15.54 28.92
N LEU A 135 -21.73 15.70 27.60
CA LEU A 135 -22.89 15.21 26.85
C LEU A 135 -23.01 13.68 26.95
N ALA A 136 -21.92 12.94 26.81
CA ALA A 136 -21.89 11.48 26.88
C ALA A 136 -22.28 10.89 28.25
N GLU A 137 -22.38 11.71 29.31
CA GLU A 137 -22.92 11.30 30.60
C GLU A 137 -24.44 11.03 30.52
N HIS A 138 -25.15 11.75 29.65
CA HIS A 138 -26.62 11.74 29.57
C HIS A 138 -27.16 11.38 28.18
N TRP A 139 -26.32 11.42 27.15
CA TRP A 139 -26.71 11.26 25.75
C TRP A 139 -25.86 10.21 25.04
N ASP A 140 -26.49 9.45 24.15
CA ASP A 140 -25.82 8.66 23.12
C ASP A 140 -25.95 9.37 21.76
N VAL A 141 -24.84 9.40 21.01
CA VAL A 141 -24.80 10.01 19.68
C VAL A 141 -25.28 9.00 18.64
N MET A 142 -26.41 9.31 18.01
CA MET A 142 -27.07 8.44 17.04
C MET A 142 -26.57 8.69 15.62
N ALA A 143 -26.40 9.95 15.26
CA ALA A 143 -25.91 10.33 13.95
C ALA A 143 -25.24 11.70 13.95
N VAL A 144 -24.28 11.90 13.06
CA VAL A 144 -23.71 13.22 12.76
C VAL A 144 -23.76 13.46 11.26
N ILE A 145 -24.38 14.58 10.88
CA ILE A 145 -24.58 14.98 9.49
C ILE A 145 -23.80 16.27 9.24
N TYR A 146 -22.83 16.21 8.33
CA TYR A 146 -22.00 17.34 7.91
C TYR A 146 -22.48 17.92 6.59
N SER A 147 -22.44 19.24 6.46
CA SER A 147 -22.65 19.90 5.17
C SER A 147 -22.03 21.30 5.11
N THR A 148 -21.93 21.87 3.92
CA THR A 148 -21.39 23.21 3.64
C THR A 148 -22.39 24.03 2.83
N GLY A 149 -22.39 25.36 3.01
CA GLY A 149 -23.31 26.24 2.28
C GLY A 149 -24.80 26.05 2.57
N VAL A 150 -25.16 25.43 3.70
CA VAL A 150 -26.56 25.11 4.05
C VAL A 150 -27.33 26.25 4.72
N ILE A 151 -26.64 27.25 5.25
CA ILE A 151 -27.24 28.46 5.82
C ILE A 151 -26.75 29.64 4.98
N PRO A 152 -27.62 30.32 4.20
CA PRO A 152 -27.21 31.36 3.26
C PRO A 152 -26.42 32.53 3.87
N GLN A 153 -26.66 32.84 5.15
CA GLN A 153 -25.99 33.92 5.88
C GLN A 153 -24.63 33.52 6.45
N VAL A 154 -24.26 32.24 6.34
CA VAL A 154 -22.97 31.72 6.79
C VAL A 154 -22.10 31.49 5.56
N HIS A 155 -20.83 31.88 5.63
CA HIS A 155 -19.90 31.70 4.53
C HIS A 155 -19.86 30.24 4.06
N GLN A 156 -19.95 30.02 2.74
CA GLN A 156 -20.09 28.68 2.13
C GLN A 156 -19.01 27.66 2.56
N ALA A 157 -17.81 28.11 2.90
CA ALA A 157 -16.73 27.24 3.37
C ALA A 157 -16.88 26.74 4.83
N VAL A 158 -17.84 27.27 5.59
CA VAL A 158 -18.08 26.81 6.96
C VAL A 158 -18.83 25.49 6.92
N VAL A 159 -18.25 24.46 7.53
CA VAL A 159 -18.90 23.17 7.73
C VAL A 159 -19.83 23.26 8.94
N VAL A 160 -21.09 22.92 8.71
CA VAL A 160 -22.14 22.83 9.72
C VAL A 160 -22.37 21.35 10.03
N ALA A 161 -22.68 21.04 11.29
CA ALA A 161 -23.03 19.70 11.73
C ALA A 161 -24.40 19.70 12.42
N VAL A 162 -25.19 18.67 12.11
CA VAL A 162 -26.34 18.27 12.91
C VAL A 162 -26.00 16.97 13.62
N CYS A 163 -26.00 17.01 14.95
CA CYS A 163 -25.79 15.82 15.77
C CYS A 163 -27.10 15.38 16.39
N PHE A 164 -27.51 14.14 16.12
CA PHE A 164 -28.66 13.49 16.73
C PHE A 164 -28.22 12.79 18.01
N LEU A 165 -28.89 13.12 19.11
CA LEU A 165 -28.66 12.66 20.45
C LEU A 165 -29.92 11.96 20.96
N GLN A 166 -29.75 10.82 21.61
CA GLN A 166 -30.83 10.11 22.31
C GLN A 166 -30.46 9.98 23.78
N ALA A 167 -31.45 10.01 24.66
CA ALA A 167 -31.24 9.74 26.08
C ALA A 167 -30.46 8.43 26.25
N LYS A 168 -29.41 8.47 27.08
CA LYS A 168 -28.48 7.35 27.22
C LYS A 168 -29.19 6.06 27.58
N GLN A 169 -28.86 4.98 26.87
CA GLN A 169 -29.43 3.64 27.08
C GLN A 169 -28.35 2.63 27.44
N ASP A 170 -28.74 1.51 28.06
CA ASP A 170 -27.81 0.41 28.38
C ASP A 170 -27.23 -0.23 27.13
N HIS A 171 -28.03 -0.31 26.06
CA HIS A 171 -27.57 -0.76 24.75
C HIS A 171 -27.31 0.43 23.83
N ARG A 172 -26.05 0.60 23.45
CA ARG A 172 -25.64 1.66 22.52
C ARG A 172 -25.89 1.26 21.08
N PRO A 173 -26.79 1.93 20.36
CA PRO A 173 -26.99 1.67 18.94
C PRO A 173 -25.79 2.15 18.10
N PRO A 174 -25.57 1.59 16.90
CA PRO A 174 -24.53 2.06 15.98
C PRO A 174 -24.74 3.53 15.58
N MET A 175 -23.65 4.29 15.54
CA MET A 175 -23.65 5.70 15.13
C MET A 175 -23.53 5.83 13.61
N LYS A 176 -24.31 6.73 13.01
CA LYS A 176 -24.28 7.00 11.56
C LYS A 176 -23.58 8.32 11.27
N ILE A 177 -22.61 8.32 10.37
CA ILE A 177 -21.91 9.54 9.95
C ILE A 177 -22.23 9.79 8.48
N PHE A 178 -22.66 11.00 8.13
CA PHE A 178 -23.02 11.39 6.77
C PHE A 178 -22.44 12.75 6.41
N ARG A 179 -21.95 12.93 5.19
CA ARG A 179 -21.48 14.20 4.64
C ARG A 179 -22.28 14.51 3.40
N ALA A 180 -23.24 15.43 3.53
CA ALA A 180 -24.05 15.88 2.41
C ALA A 180 -23.18 16.72 1.45
N PRO A 181 -22.93 16.26 0.22
CA PRO A 181 -22.14 16.98 -0.77
C PRO A 181 -22.82 18.30 -1.18
N HIS A 182 -22.02 19.30 -1.53
CA HIS A 182 -22.51 20.55 -2.09
C HIS A 182 -22.42 20.48 -3.62
N GLY A 183 -23.54 20.65 -4.32
CA GLY A 183 -23.60 20.72 -5.79
C GLY A 183 -23.72 19.37 -6.54
N ASP A 184 -23.78 18.24 -5.83
CA ASP A 184 -24.11 16.93 -6.41
C ASP A 184 -25.64 16.77 -6.61
N ASP A 185 -26.05 15.75 -7.38
CA ASP A 185 -27.46 15.41 -7.59
C ASP A 185 -28.19 15.18 -6.25
N GLU A 186 -29.17 16.04 -5.96
CA GLU A 186 -29.93 16.04 -4.70
C GLU A 186 -30.67 14.71 -4.51
N ALA A 187 -31.25 14.17 -5.59
CA ALA A 187 -32.02 12.91 -5.54
C ALA A 187 -31.11 11.71 -5.22
N SER A 188 -29.93 11.64 -5.82
CA SER A 188 -28.92 10.63 -5.48
C SER A 188 -28.45 10.76 -4.03
N THR A 189 -28.25 11.97 -3.53
CA THR A 189 -27.78 12.22 -2.16
C THR A 189 -28.83 11.79 -1.14
N GLU A 190 -30.09 12.15 -1.35
CA GLU A 190 -31.20 11.74 -0.49
C GLU A 190 -31.37 10.22 -0.49
N LYS A 191 -31.31 9.58 -1.65
CA LYS A 191 -31.40 8.12 -1.78
C LYS A 191 -30.26 7.42 -1.03
N ASP A 192 -29.03 7.90 -1.14
CA ASP A 192 -27.87 7.35 -0.42
C ASP A 192 -28.05 7.46 1.10
N PHE A 193 -28.51 8.63 1.58
CA PHE A 193 -28.82 8.83 3.00
C PHE A 193 -29.93 7.89 3.50
N GLN A 194 -30.98 7.70 2.70
CA GLN A 194 -32.07 6.76 2.97
C GLN A 194 -31.58 5.32 3.12
N ILE A 195 -30.60 4.92 2.30
CA ILE A 195 -29.94 3.61 2.40
C ILE A 195 -29.12 3.53 3.68
N LEU A 196 -28.32 4.57 3.99
CA LEU A 196 -27.49 4.61 5.19
C LEU A 196 -28.32 4.48 6.48
N LEU A 197 -29.44 5.19 6.57
CA LEU A 197 -30.33 5.13 7.73
C LEU A 197 -30.79 3.70 8.03
N LYS A 198 -31.03 2.87 7.01
CA LYS A 198 -31.48 1.47 7.16
C LYS A 198 -30.34 0.47 7.42
N ARG A 199 -29.07 0.88 7.30
CA ARG A 199 -27.92 -0.02 7.49
C ARG A 199 -27.56 -0.20 8.96
N GLY A 200 -27.19 -1.43 9.31
CA GLY A 200 -26.56 -1.77 10.59
C GLY A 200 -25.03 -1.82 10.54
N GLY A 201 -24.39 -1.52 9.41
CA GLY A 201 -22.94 -1.58 9.21
C GLY A 201 -22.48 -1.20 7.80
N GLY A 202 -21.18 -0.93 7.64
CA GLY A 202 -20.53 -0.61 6.36
C GLY A 202 -20.69 0.85 5.93
N SER A 203 -20.36 1.12 4.67
CA SER A 203 -20.38 2.46 4.04
C SER A 203 -21.36 2.54 2.86
N THR A 204 -21.81 3.76 2.60
CA THR A 204 -22.52 4.21 1.39
C THR A 204 -21.66 5.26 0.69
N ARG A 205 -22.14 5.89 -0.38
CA ARG A 205 -21.33 6.87 -1.14
C ARG A 205 -20.95 8.08 -0.29
N TYR A 206 -21.84 8.52 0.59
CA TYR A 206 -21.67 9.77 1.35
C TYR A 206 -21.71 9.57 2.87
N GLY A 207 -21.65 8.33 3.36
CA GLY A 207 -21.64 8.08 4.80
C GLY A 207 -21.37 6.63 5.19
N TYR A 208 -21.34 6.36 6.48
CA TYR A 208 -20.99 5.06 7.03
C TYR A 208 -21.53 4.86 8.44
N VAL A 209 -21.49 3.61 8.91
CA VAL A 209 -21.97 3.21 10.24
C VAL A 209 -20.79 2.77 11.10
N ILE A 210 -20.67 3.38 12.28
CA ILE A 210 -19.70 3.04 13.32
C ILE A 210 -20.39 2.12 14.34
N ARG A 211 -19.89 0.89 14.48
CA ARG A 211 -20.39 -0.08 15.46
C ARG A 211 -19.65 0.05 16.79
N ASP A 212 -18.32 0.16 16.72
CA ASP A 212 -17.47 0.36 17.88
C ASP A 212 -17.28 1.86 18.10
N LEU A 213 -18.12 2.42 18.98
CA LEU A 213 -18.19 3.87 19.19
C LEU A 213 -16.87 4.41 19.77
N PRO A 214 -16.32 5.49 19.21
CA PRO A 214 -15.10 6.10 19.73
C PRO A 214 -15.35 6.70 21.12
N PRO A 215 -14.29 6.85 21.95
CA PRO A 215 -14.38 7.58 23.21
C PRO A 215 -14.94 8.99 23.02
N ALA A 216 -15.76 9.46 23.97
CA ALA A 216 -16.43 10.77 23.88
C ALA A 216 -15.46 11.96 23.75
N THR A 217 -14.20 11.79 24.14
CA THR A 217 -13.15 12.81 24.00
C THR A 217 -12.58 12.91 22.60
N GLU A 218 -12.72 11.86 21.78
CA GLU A 218 -12.24 11.83 20.40
C GLU A 218 -13.12 12.70 19.50
N GLY A 219 -12.52 13.23 18.43
CA GLY A 219 -13.27 13.97 17.41
C GLY A 219 -14.05 13.03 16.49
N LEU A 220 -15.24 13.45 16.07
CA LEU A 220 -16.12 12.70 15.17
C LEU A 220 -15.93 13.10 13.69
N ASP A 221 -14.69 13.42 13.30
CA ASP A 221 -14.39 13.78 11.91
C ASP A 221 -14.82 12.66 10.94
N PHE A 222 -15.38 13.06 9.80
CA PHE A 222 -15.97 12.14 8.82
C PHE A 222 -14.95 11.16 8.24
N ASP A 223 -13.71 11.57 8.00
CA ASP A 223 -12.77 10.68 7.30
C ASP A 223 -12.09 9.70 8.28
N ARG A 224 -11.92 10.10 9.54
CA ARG A 224 -11.17 9.35 10.56
C ARG A 224 -11.75 7.98 10.87
N HIS A 225 -13.06 7.89 11.04
CA HIS A 225 -13.74 6.67 11.48
C HIS A 225 -14.32 5.86 10.31
N HIS A 226 -14.01 6.25 9.07
CA HIS A 226 -14.52 5.58 7.89
C HIS A 226 -13.99 4.14 7.84
N PRO A 227 -14.84 3.10 7.60
CA PRO A 227 -14.42 1.70 7.61
C PRO A 227 -13.22 1.41 6.71
N ASP A 228 -13.20 1.98 5.52
CA ASP A 228 -12.08 1.82 4.59
C ASP A 228 -10.78 2.45 5.11
N VAL A 229 -10.85 3.56 5.84
CA VAL A 229 -9.67 4.21 6.44
C VAL A 229 -9.14 3.36 7.59
N VAL A 230 -10.03 2.83 8.43
CA VAL A 230 -9.67 1.91 9.52
C VAL A 230 -9.04 0.62 8.98
N SER A 231 -9.60 0.04 7.92
CA SER A 231 -9.03 -1.14 7.25
C SER A 231 -7.66 -0.83 6.67
N GLN A 232 -7.54 0.26 5.90
CA GLN A 232 -6.27 0.67 5.30
C GLN A 232 -5.20 0.99 6.36
N GLN A 233 -5.58 1.56 7.50
CA GLN A 233 -4.68 1.79 8.63
C GLN A 233 -4.18 0.46 9.22
N ALA A 234 -5.05 -0.53 9.38
CA ALA A 234 -4.65 -1.85 9.86
C ALA A 234 -3.71 -2.57 8.87
N ASP A 235 -3.95 -2.39 7.57
CA ASP A 235 -3.13 -2.97 6.49
C ASP A 235 -1.71 -2.37 6.43
N LEU A 236 -1.45 -1.20 7.04
CA LEU A 236 -0.12 -0.59 7.10
C LEU A 236 0.92 -1.48 7.82
N VAL A 237 0.48 -2.42 8.67
CA VAL A 237 1.36 -3.41 9.29
C VAL A 237 2.05 -4.30 8.23
N GLY A 238 1.45 -4.45 7.05
CA GLY A 238 2.04 -5.23 5.94
C GLY A 238 3.36 -4.69 5.40
N PHE A 239 3.76 -3.45 5.74
CA PHE A 239 5.07 -2.91 5.39
C PHE A 239 6.17 -3.25 6.42
N GLY A 240 5.82 -3.87 7.54
CA GLY A 240 6.75 -4.23 8.61
C GLY A 240 6.15 -3.97 9.99
N SER A 241 6.43 -2.80 10.57
CA SER A 241 5.88 -2.39 11.87
C SER A 241 5.23 -1.01 11.81
N LEU A 242 4.41 -0.68 12.82
CA LEU A 242 3.81 0.65 12.95
C LEU A 242 4.39 1.39 14.15
N THR A 243 4.70 2.66 13.95
CA THR A 243 5.12 3.62 14.98
C THR A 243 4.35 4.91 14.78
N THR A 244 4.47 5.86 15.72
CA THR A 244 3.89 7.19 15.53
C THR A 244 4.93 8.15 14.94
N LEU A 245 4.46 9.15 14.19
CA LEU A 245 5.38 10.15 13.63
C LEU A 245 6.17 10.90 14.73
N GLY A 246 5.63 11.07 15.93
CA GLY A 246 6.30 11.72 17.06
C GLY A 246 7.37 10.86 17.77
N GLU A 247 7.30 9.54 17.64
CA GLU A 247 8.39 8.65 18.03
C GLU A 247 9.58 8.79 17.08
N LEU A 248 9.31 9.10 15.81
CA LEU A 248 10.33 9.30 14.79
C LEU A 248 10.88 10.74 14.76
N TYR A 249 10.01 11.73 14.86
CA TYR A 249 10.35 13.13 14.66
C TYR A 249 10.06 13.96 15.91
N GLU A 250 10.80 15.06 16.06
CA GLU A 250 10.50 16.12 17.01
C GLU A 250 10.13 17.42 16.27
N THR A 251 9.37 18.30 16.93
CA THR A 251 8.93 19.55 16.28
C THR A 251 10.00 20.62 16.39
N VAL A 252 10.29 21.28 15.27
CA VAL A 252 11.16 22.45 15.26
C VAL A 252 10.33 23.70 15.59
N PRO A 253 10.80 24.60 16.48
CA PRO A 253 10.14 25.86 16.76
C PRO A 253 9.87 26.68 15.50
N ARG A 254 8.72 27.37 15.46
CA ARG A 254 8.26 28.15 14.31
C ARG A 254 8.11 29.62 14.64
N ILE A 255 8.26 30.46 13.61
CA ILE A 255 8.22 31.92 13.76
C ILE A 255 6.81 32.43 13.48
N HIS A 256 6.15 32.91 14.53
CA HIS A 256 4.87 33.62 14.46
C HIS A 256 5.04 35.06 14.02
N MET A 257 4.34 35.48 12.96
CA MET A 257 4.52 36.82 12.39
C MET A 257 4.11 37.94 13.36
N ALA A 258 3.02 37.75 14.11
CA ALA A 258 2.58 38.73 15.09
C ALA A 258 3.48 38.75 16.35
N GLY A 259 3.89 37.57 16.83
CA GLY A 259 4.67 37.45 18.08
C GLY A 259 6.16 37.77 17.91
N HIS A 260 6.71 37.61 16.71
CA HIS A 260 8.13 37.82 16.39
C HIS A 260 8.31 38.89 15.31
N SER A 261 7.41 39.86 15.23
CA SER A 261 7.44 40.92 14.21
C SER A 261 8.78 41.66 14.17
N HIS A 262 9.42 41.85 15.32
CA HIS A 262 10.72 42.49 15.47
C HIS A 262 11.90 41.72 14.86
N TRP A 263 11.74 40.43 14.51
CA TRP A 263 12.76 39.65 13.81
C TRP A 263 12.61 39.69 12.29
N LEU A 264 11.45 40.13 11.78
CA LEU A 264 11.05 39.99 10.38
C LEU A 264 11.48 41.20 9.54
N SER A 265 11.85 40.92 8.30
CA SER A 265 12.16 41.89 7.25
C SER A 265 11.55 41.43 5.92
N SER A 266 11.08 42.37 5.10
CA SER A 266 10.69 42.11 3.71
C SER A 266 11.86 42.15 2.74
N GLU A 267 13.01 42.66 3.17
CA GLU A 267 14.24 42.74 2.38
C GLU A 267 15.32 41.80 2.95
N GLU A 268 16.12 41.22 2.05
CA GLU A 268 17.27 40.42 2.42
C GLU A 268 18.37 41.33 3.01
N GLN A 269 18.65 41.16 4.29
CA GLN A 269 19.69 41.91 5.00
C GLN A 269 20.85 40.98 5.36
N PRO A 270 22.09 41.50 5.54
CA PRO A 270 23.21 40.69 6.02
C PRO A 270 22.87 39.94 7.31
N GLY A 271 23.02 38.62 7.27
CA GLY A 271 22.72 37.71 8.38
C GLY A 271 21.24 37.40 8.60
N ALA A 272 20.34 37.89 7.74
CA ALA A 272 18.96 37.41 7.71
C ALA A 272 18.87 36.12 6.87
N ILE A 273 18.02 35.20 7.30
CA ILE A 273 17.76 33.93 6.62
C ILE A 273 16.33 33.92 6.11
N ARG A 274 16.05 33.08 5.12
CA ARG A 274 14.71 33.01 4.54
C ARG A 274 13.72 32.30 5.47
N LEU A 275 12.54 32.87 5.60
CA LEU A 275 11.41 32.30 6.33
C LEU A 275 10.48 31.58 5.36
N LEU A 276 10.35 30.26 5.50
CA LEU A 276 9.51 29.44 4.64
C LEU A 276 8.04 29.47 5.07
N GLY A 277 7.19 29.94 4.17
CA GLY A 277 5.74 29.88 4.22
C GLY A 277 5.17 28.61 3.59
N GLY A 278 3.87 28.37 3.79
CA GLY A 278 3.19 27.22 3.20
C GLY A 278 3.34 27.17 1.69
N ARG A 279 3.28 28.33 1.01
CA ARG A 279 3.42 28.41 -0.46
C ARG A 279 4.79 27.99 -0.98
N ASP A 280 5.84 28.08 -0.15
CA ASP A 280 7.20 27.70 -0.54
C ASP A 280 7.39 26.19 -0.65
N VAL A 281 6.63 25.39 0.12
CA VAL A 281 6.66 23.92 0.04
C VAL A 281 5.84 23.48 -1.16
N ARG A 282 6.43 22.95 -2.22
CA ARG A 282 5.71 22.62 -3.47
C ARG A 282 5.10 21.22 -3.46
N ARG A 283 4.13 21.01 -4.36
CA ARG A 283 3.39 19.74 -4.50
C ARG A 283 4.26 18.57 -4.99
N ASP A 284 5.33 18.87 -5.72
CA ASP A 284 6.34 17.90 -6.15
C ASP A 284 7.32 17.52 -5.03
N GLY A 285 7.19 18.13 -3.84
CA GLY A 285 8.05 17.88 -2.70
C GLY A 285 9.33 18.70 -2.68
N SER A 286 9.47 19.70 -3.55
CA SER A 286 10.59 20.65 -3.56
C SER A 286 10.29 21.91 -2.73
N ILE A 287 11.34 22.65 -2.37
CA ILE A 287 11.22 23.98 -1.78
C ILE A 287 11.44 25.02 -2.89
N ALA A 288 10.51 25.95 -3.04
CA ALA A 288 10.59 27.01 -4.04
C ALA A 288 11.82 27.90 -3.82
N LEU A 289 12.42 28.45 -4.88
CA LEU A 289 13.43 29.50 -4.76
C LEU A 289 12.84 30.80 -4.18
N PRO A 290 13.67 31.71 -3.60
CA PRO A 290 13.20 32.99 -3.08
C PRO A 290 12.49 33.83 -4.16
N ALA A 291 11.44 34.54 -3.76
CA ALA A 291 10.65 35.43 -4.60
C ALA A 291 10.49 36.82 -3.96
N ASN A 292 9.96 37.79 -4.72
CA ASN A 292 9.83 39.19 -4.27
C ASN A 292 8.94 39.36 -3.03
N ASP A 293 8.07 38.40 -2.72
CA ASP A 293 7.19 38.38 -1.54
C ASP A 293 7.71 37.49 -0.40
N SER A 294 8.96 37.03 -0.49
CA SER A 294 9.60 36.23 0.57
C SER A 294 9.91 37.08 1.81
N TYR A 295 9.73 36.47 2.98
CA TYR A 295 10.10 37.08 4.25
C TYR A 295 11.47 36.59 4.71
N TRP A 296 12.20 37.47 5.37
CA TRP A 296 13.52 37.23 5.93
C TRP A 296 13.50 37.45 7.43
N VAL A 297 14.34 36.72 8.16
CA VAL A 297 14.35 36.74 9.62
C VAL A 297 15.74 36.66 10.20
N LYS A 298 16.00 37.34 11.32
CA LYS A 298 17.19 37.12 12.16
C LYS A 298 16.80 36.24 13.35
N ALA A 299 16.71 34.93 13.09
CA ALA A 299 16.21 33.97 14.07
C ALA A 299 17.35 33.36 14.92
N PRO A 300 17.09 33.03 16.20
CA PRO A 300 17.99 32.21 17.01
C PRO A 300 18.26 30.82 16.39
N PRO A 301 19.40 30.17 16.72
CA PRO A 301 19.81 28.89 16.13
C PRO A 301 18.78 27.75 16.24
N GLU A 302 17.95 27.72 17.29
CA GLU A 302 16.94 26.70 17.51
C GLU A 302 15.78 26.72 16.51
N TYR A 303 15.57 27.84 15.80
CA TYR A 303 14.56 27.98 14.73
C TYR A 303 15.09 27.59 13.35
N LEU A 304 16.40 27.34 13.23
CA LEU A 304 17.04 26.98 11.97
C LEU A 304 16.72 25.54 11.60
N LEU A 305 16.33 25.35 10.34
CA LEU A 305 16.19 24.02 9.76
C LEU A 305 17.58 23.44 9.44
N ARG A 306 17.65 22.11 9.35
CA ARG A 306 18.84 21.32 9.07
C ARG A 306 18.57 20.36 7.91
N PRO A 307 19.61 19.83 7.25
CA PRO A 307 19.43 18.79 6.25
C PRO A 307 18.69 17.59 6.86
N GLY A 308 17.70 17.05 6.15
CA GLY A 308 16.85 15.96 6.60
C GLY A 308 15.63 16.38 7.44
N ASP A 309 15.52 17.65 7.84
CA ASP A 309 14.26 18.14 8.42
C ASP A 309 13.14 18.07 7.36
N LEU A 310 11.94 17.68 7.78
CA LEU A 310 10.75 17.71 6.93
C LEU A 310 9.96 19.00 7.18
N ILE A 311 9.49 19.64 6.11
CA ILE A 311 8.62 20.82 6.18
C ILE A 311 7.28 20.53 5.50
N LEU A 312 6.19 20.74 6.22
CA LEU A 312 4.82 20.46 5.80
C LEU A 312 4.00 21.74 5.75
N ARG A 313 3.06 21.82 4.80
CA ARG A 313 2.04 22.87 4.80
C ARG A 313 1.00 22.60 5.90
N GLU A 314 0.72 23.60 6.72
CA GLU A 314 -0.35 23.49 7.72
C GLU A 314 -1.75 23.62 7.09
N ILE A 315 -1.87 24.45 6.06
CA ILE A 315 -3.12 24.81 5.39
C ILE A 315 -3.13 24.22 3.98
N HIS A 316 -4.20 23.49 3.65
CA HIS A 316 -4.44 22.92 2.33
C HIS A 316 -5.60 23.64 1.64
N GLY A 317 -5.42 23.94 0.37
CA GLY A 317 -6.47 24.50 -0.48
C GLY A 317 -7.37 23.40 -1.07
N PRO A 318 -8.59 23.75 -1.52
CA PRO A 318 -9.50 22.80 -2.19
C PRO A 318 -8.97 22.28 -3.54
N GLN A 319 -7.96 22.94 -4.11
CA GLN A 319 -7.31 22.57 -5.38
C GLN A 319 -6.02 21.77 -5.18
N ASP A 320 -5.65 21.45 -3.94
CA ASP A 320 -4.45 20.66 -3.66
C ASP A 320 -4.68 19.18 -3.95
N PRO A 321 -3.64 18.46 -4.43
CA PRO A 321 -3.74 17.02 -4.63
C PRO A 321 -4.01 16.31 -3.31
N PRO A 322 -4.63 15.11 -3.35
CA PRO A 322 -4.86 14.35 -2.14
C PRO A 322 -3.54 13.90 -1.50
N GLY A 323 -3.45 13.99 -0.18
CA GLY A 323 -2.23 13.74 0.60
C GLY A 323 -1.59 15.00 1.19
N LEU A 324 -0.63 14.83 2.09
CA LEU A 324 0.05 15.96 2.73
C LEU A 324 1.13 16.53 1.79
N ILE A 325 1.21 17.86 1.73
CA ILE A 325 2.27 18.55 0.99
C ILE A 325 3.50 18.70 1.90
N VAL A 326 4.51 17.85 1.66
CA VAL A 326 5.74 17.75 2.45
C VAL A 326 6.99 17.79 1.55
N ALA A 327 8.01 18.53 1.99
CA ALA A 327 9.34 18.56 1.40
C ALA A 327 10.41 18.17 2.43
N GLU A 328 11.48 17.51 1.96
CA GLU A 328 12.69 17.29 2.75
C GLU A 328 13.65 18.46 2.52
N VAL A 329 14.19 19.04 3.59
CA VAL A 329 15.17 20.13 3.53
C VAL A 329 16.53 19.53 3.18
N THR A 330 17.11 19.98 2.07
CA THR A 330 18.45 19.56 1.64
C THR A 330 19.50 20.61 1.99
N ALA A 331 20.78 20.28 1.81
CA ALA A 331 21.87 21.23 1.99
C ALA A 331 21.79 22.44 1.02
N GLN A 332 21.09 22.30 -0.12
CA GLN A 332 20.93 23.38 -1.10
C GLN A 332 19.87 24.41 -0.69
N ASP A 333 18.95 24.03 0.19
CA ASP A 333 17.85 24.89 0.65
C ASP A 333 18.26 25.81 1.81
N LEU A 334 19.41 25.55 2.43
CA LEU A 334 19.87 26.21 3.64
C LEU A 334 20.64 27.51 3.34
N PRO A 335 20.61 28.51 4.25
CA PRO A 335 19.93 28.51 5.55
C PRO A 335 18.46 29.00 5.49
N VAL A 336 17.56 28.31 6.19
CA VAL A 336 16.11 28.62 6.25
C VAL A 336 15.50 28.36 7.64
N ALA A 337 14.38 29.03 7.93
CA ALA A 337 13.54 28.82 9.12
C ALA A 337 12.06 28.61 8.75
N SER A 338 11.27 27.99 9.64
CA SER A 338 9.85 27.68 9.42
C SER A 338 8.91 28.78 9.95
N SER A 339 7.89 29.13 9.18
CA SER A 339 6.84 30.09 9.58
C SER A 339 5.68 29.43 10.34
N HIS A 340 4.77 30.25 10.86
CA HIS A 340 3.51 29.79 11.44
C HIS A 340 2.52 29.13 10.47
N THR A 341 2.78 29.13 9.16
CA THR A 341 1.94 28.45 8.14
C THR A 341 2.48 27.09 7.74
N THR A 342 3.59 26.68 8.36
CA THR A 342 4.27 25.41 8.13
C THR A 342 4.49 24.68 9.45
N VAL A 343 4.63 23.36 9.36
CA VAL A 343 5.08 22.50 10.47
C VAL A 343 6.41 21.90 10.05
N ALA A 344 7.44 22.08 10.88
CA ALA A 344 8.76 21.52 10.65
C ALA A 344 9.03 20.39 11.64
N LEU A 345 9.49 19.25 11.12
CA LEU A 345 9.76 18.03 11.85
C LEU A 345 11.22 17.63 11.66
N ARG A 346 11.93 17.42 12.75
CA ARG A 346 13.33 17.00 12.75
C ARG A 346 13.44 15.51 13.04
N PRO A 347 14.14 14.72 12.20
CA PRO A 347 14.33 13.30 12.47
C PRO A 347 15.16 13.13 13.74
N ARG A 348 14.76 12.17 14.59
CA ARG A 348 15.57 11.75 15.73
C ARG A 348 16.78 10.95 15.25
N ALA A 349 17.86 10.95 16.03
CA ALA A 349 19.15 10.38 15.64
C ALA A 349 19.15 8.88 15.28
N ALA A 350 18.08 8.13 15.59
CA ALA A 350 17.98 6.69 15.37
C ALA A 350 17.36 6.30 14.01
N ILE A 351 17.00 7.26 13.15
CA ILE A 351 16.26 6.97 11.91
C ILE A 351 17.20 6.79 10.72
N SER A 352 17.00 5.72 9.96
CA SER A 352 17.71 5.45 8.71
C SER A 352 17.14 6.28 7.53
N PRO A 353 17.95 6.55 6.48
CA PRO A 353 17.46 7.21 5.27
C PRO A 353 16.26 6.51 4.61
N GLN A 354 16.19 5.17 4.69
CA GLN A 354 15.08 4.39 4.15
C GLN A 354 13.79 4.62 4.92
N GLN A 355 13.87 4.73 6.25
CA GLN A 355 12.72 5.08 7.08
C GLN A 355 12.22 6.50 6.79
N ILE A 356 13.12 7.46 6.57
CA ILE A 356 12.75 8.83 6.15
C ILE A 356 12.04 8.79 4.80
N SER A 357 12.63 8.10 3.81
CA SER A 357 12.06 8.00 2.46
C SER A 357 10.66 7.36 2.46
N LEU A 358 10.48 6.23 3.15
CA LEU A 358 9.16 5.59 3.27
C LEU A 358 8.16 6.50 4.00
N THR A 359 8.59 7.17 5.07
CA THR A 359 7.74 8.12 5.81
C THR A 359 7.27 9.27 4.89
N VAL A 360 8.17 9.88 4.13
CA VAL A 360 7.84 10.98 3.21
C VAL A 360 6.87 10.50 2.13
N GLN A 361 7.09 9.31 1.56
CA GLN A 361 6.17 8.73 0.58
C GLN A 361 4.79 8.48 1.18
N PHE A 362 4.72 7.91 2.39
CA PHE A 362 3.47 7.68 3.11
C PHE A 362 2.72 8.99 3.40
N LEU A 363 3.41 10.02 3.90
CA LEU A 363 2.81 11.33 4.21
C LEU A 363 2.15 11.96 2.98
N ARG A 364 2.69 11.73 1.78
CA ARG A 364 2.13 12.22 0.51
C ARG A 364 0.91 11.43 0.02
N THR A 365 0.48 10.38 0.73
CA THR A 365 -0.68 9.57 0.31
C THR A 365 -2.00 10.18 0.78
N PRO A 366 -3.12 9.94 0.06
CA PRO A 366 -4.47 10.32 0.52
C PRO A 366 -4.85 9.69 1.86
N LEU A 367 -4.25 8.55 2.21
CA LEU A 367 -4.50 7.88 3.48
C LEU A 367 -3.92 8.69 4.65
N ALA A 368 -2.69 9.19 4.53
CA ALA A 368 -2.08 9.99 5.59
C ALA A 368 -2.87 11.28 5.88
N ASP A 369 -3.35 11.99 4.84
CA ASP A 369 -4.21 13.17 5.02
C ASP A 369 -5.54 12.83 5.72
N ARG A 370 -6.18 11.71 5.37
CA ARG A 370 -7.40 11.24 6.05
C ARG A 370 -7.17 10.81 7.49
N LEU A 371 -6.04 10.16 7.79
CA LEU A 371 -5.70 9.69 9.14
C LEU A 371 -5.32 10.83 10.08
N VAL A 372 -4.53 11.80 9.61
CA VAL A 372 -4.29 13.04 10.37
C VAL A 372 -5.61 13.78 10.57
N GLY A 373 -6.47 13.78 9.55
CA GLY A 373 -7.73 14.51 9.53
C GLY A 373 -7.50 16.02 9.66
N ARG A 374 -8.57 16.81 9.57
CA ARG A 374 -8.47 18.28 9.62
C ARG A 374 -9.29 18.85 10.77
N SER A 375 -8.75 19.86 11.44
CA SER A 375 -9.55 20.73 12.31
C SER A 375 -9.82 22.01 11.52
N SER A 376 -11.00 22.10 10.91
CA SER A 376 -11.31 23.11 9.88
C SER A 376 -10.36 23.02 8.68
N LEU A 377 -9.51 24.01 8.45
CA LEU A 377 -8.54 24.07 7.34
C LEU A 377 -7.10 23.74 7.77
N HIS A 378 -6.87 23.44 9.05
CA HIS A 378 -5.52 23.31 9.62
C HIS A 378 -5.23 21.87 10.08
N ILE A 379 -3.99 21.46 9.88
CA ILE A 379 -3.40 20.29 10.52
C ILE A 379 -2.82 20.69 11.87
N THR A 380 -3.24 20.03 12.95
CA THR A 380 -2.64 20.29 14.25
C THR A 380 -1.35 19.48 14.41
N VAL A 381 -0.33 20.09 15.03
CA VAL A 381 0.94 19.42 15.33
C VAL A 381 0.73 18.16 16.15
N LYS A 382 -0.19 18.19 17.13
CA LYS A 382 -0.52 17.03 17.96
C LYS A 382 -0.97 15.84 17.10
N ARG A 383 -1.96 16.03 16.21
CA ARG A 383 -2.44 14.97 15.33
C ARG A 383 -1.39 14.47 14.36
N LEU A 384 -0.57 15.40 13.86
CA LEU A 384 0.53 15.04 12.97
C LEU A 384 1.53 14.10 13.67
N LEU A 385 1.87 14.37 14.94
CA LEU A 385 2.77 13.52 15.73
C LEU A 385 2.12 12.19 16.15
N GLU A 386 0.80 12.16 16.36
CA GLU A 386 0.05 10.93 16.68
C GLU A 386 -0.24 10.05 15.45
N LEU A 387 0.06 10.54 14.24
CA LEU A 387 -0.17 9.81 12.99
C LEU A 387 0.59 8.47 13.01
N PRO A 388 -0.09 7.32 12.81
CA PRO A 388 0.58 6.04 12.59
C PRO A 388 1.30 6.05 11.23
N VAL A 389 2.58 5.67 11.24
CA VAL A 389 3.46 5.64 10.06
C VAL A 389 4.06 4.24 9.94
N PRO A 390 4.02 3.61 8.75
CA PRO A 390 4.65 2.31 8.54
C PRO A 390 6.19 2.42 8.59
N GLN A 391 6.83 1.40 9.14
CA GLN A 391 8.28 1.22 9.15
C GLN A 391 8.65 -0.02 8.36
N PRO A 392 9.65 0.07 7.45
CA PRO A 392 10.03 -1.05 6.62
C PRO A 392 10.65 -2.16 7.48
N ASP A 393 10.30 -3.41 7.21
CA ASP A 393 11.05 -4.56 7.70
C ASP A 393 12.41 -4.70 6.95
N ASN A 394 13.18 -5.74 7.27
CA ASN A 394 14.51 -5.93 6.68
C ASN A 394 14.44 -6.15 5.17
N ASP A 395 13.43 -6.87 4.69
CA ASP A 395 13.26 -7.20 3.28
C ASP A 395 12.88 -5.96 2.48
N LEU A 396 11.87 -5.22 2.95
CA LEU A 396 11.47 -3.97 2.34
C LEU A 396 12.59 -2.93 2.41
N THR A 397 13.35 -2.90 3.51
CA THR A 397 14.53 -2.03 3.63
C THR A 397 15.57 -2.37 2.56
N THR A 398 15.85 -3.65 2.33
CA THR A 398 16.80 -4.12 1.31
C THR A 398 16.29 -3.78 -0.10
N ALA A 399 15.02 -4.04 -0.39
CA ALA A 399 14.41 -3.68 -1.67
C ALA A 399 14.45 -2.16 -1.94
N LEU A 400 14.15 -1.34 -0.92
CA LEU A 400 14.25 0.12 -1.01
C LEU A 400 15.70 0.58 -1.25
N GLN A 401 16.68 -0.07 -0.61
CA GLN A 401 18.11 0.21 -0.83
C GLN A 401 18.54 -0.13 -2.26
N ASP A 402 18.11 -1.27 -2.79
CA ASP A 402 18.43 -1.68 -4.15
C ASP A 402 17.82 -0.75 -5.19
N LEU A 403 16.57 -0.32 -4.99
CA LEU A 403 15.90 0.66 -5.84
C LEU A 403 16.60 2.02 -5.79
N ASP A 404 16.99 2.49 -4.62
CA ASP A 404 17.69 3.77 -4.48
C ASP A 404 19.11 3.70 -5.08
N ALA A 405 19.82 2.58 -4.92
CA ALA A 405 21.11 2.35 -5.57
C ALA A 405 20.98 2.31 -7.10
N ALA A 406 19.92 1.69 -7.62
CA ALA A 406 19.60 1.68 -9.04
C ALA A 406 19.32 3.10 -9.56
N ARG A 407 18.48 3.88 -8.85
CA ARG A 407 18.21 5.30 -9.16
C ARG A 407 19.51 6.11 -9.25
N HIS A 408 20.36 6.02 -8.23
CA HIS A 408 21.64 6.74 -8.21
C HIS A 408 22.56 6.35 -9.39
N ARG A 409 22.61 5.07 -9.76
CA ARG A 409 23.37 4.61 -10.93
C ARG A 409 22.83 5.20 -12.23
N LEU A 410 21.51 5.20 -12.41
CA LEU A 410 20.86 5.78 -13.59
C LEU A 410 21.08 7.29 -13.68
N GLU A 411 20.96 8.01 -12.57
CA GLU A 411 21.25 9.46 -12.51
C GLU A 411 22.73 9.76 -12.82
N SER A 412 23.64 8.91 -12.34
CA SER A 412 25.07 9.01 -12.67
C SER A 412 25.30 8.85 -14.17
N TRP A 413 24.67 7.86 -14.81
CA TRP A 413 24.74 7.68 -16.26
C TRP A 413 24.11 8.84 -17.04
N ALA A 414 23.02 9.42 -16.54
CA ALA A 414 22.40 10.60 -17.13
C ALA A 414 23.33 11.82 -17.08
N LYS A 415 24.00 12.05 -15.93
CA LYS A 415 25.01 13.11 -15.76
C LYS A 415 26.24 12.86 -16.64
N GLU A 416 26.70 11.62 -16.76
CA GLU A 416 27.79 11.21 -17.66
C GLU A 416 27.45 11.57 -19.12
N ALA A 417 26.24 11.24 -19.56
CA ALA A 417 25.75 11.58 -20.90
C ALA A 417 25.66 13.09 -21.13
N ALA A 418 25.09 13.85 -20.18
CA ALA A 418 24.99 15.31 -20.26
C ALA A 418 26.39 15.97 -20.36
N THR A 419 27.32 15.56 -19.50
CA THR A 419 28.72 16.04 -19.51
C THR A 419 29.40 15.76 -20.84
N LEU A 420 29.19 14.56 -21.40
CA LEU A 420 29.77 14.17 -22.68
C LEU A 420 29.21 15.02 -23.83
N LEU A 421 27.91 15.30 -23.83
CA LEU A 421 27.26 16.17 -24.81
C LEU A 421 27.75 17.63 -24.71
N GLU A 422 27.83 18.18 -23.49
CA GLU A 422 28.35 19.53 -23.25
C GLU A 422 29.82 19.65 -23.67
N SER A 423 30.61 18.58 -23.50
CA SER A 423 32.03 18.58 -23.85
C SER A 423 32.28 18.72 -25.37
N ALA A 424 31.27 18.50 -26.22
CA ALA A 424 31.38 18.51 -27.68
C ALA A 424 31.99 19.80 -28.25
N PHE A 425 31.81 20.93 -27.57
CA PHE A 425 32.29 22.24 -28.03
C PHE A 425 33.46 22.80 -27.21
N THR A 426 33.99 22.02 -26.27
CA THR A 426 35.04 22.48 -25.34
C THR A 426 36.46 22.15 -25.79
N TYR A 427 36.63 21.35 -26.86
CA TYR A 427 37.94 20.94 -27.35
C TYR A 427 38.54 21.90 -28.37
N LYS A 428 39.88 21.89 -28.45
CA LYS A 428 40.66 22.72 -29.38
C LYS A 428 40.36 22.41 -30.85
N THR A 429 39.91 21.20 -31.17
CA THR A 429 39.54 20.81 -32.53
C THR A 429 38.28 19.94 -32.55
N ALA A 430 37.49 20.06 -33.62
CA ALA A 430 36.28 19.26 -33.83
C ALA A 430 36.55 17.76 -33.96
N VAL A 431 37.73 17.37 -34.47
CA VAL A 431 38.14 15.96 -34.60
C VAL A 431 38.32 15.31 -33.21
N GLN A 432 38.99 16.00 -32.28
CA GLN A 432 39.18 15.51 -30.91
C GLN A 432 37.85 15.39 -30.15
N ALA A 433 36.94 16.35 -30.32
CA ALA A 433 35.60 16.28 -29.73
C ALA A 433 34.81 15.08 -30.28
N ARG A 434 34.87 14.86 -31.60
CA ARG A 434 34.18 13.75 -32.27
C ARG A 434 34.68 12.39 -31.79
N ASP A 435 35.99 12.17 -31.75
CA ASP A 435 36.56 10.88 -31.34
C ASP A 435 36.22 10.57 -29.89
N ARG A 436 36.27 11.57 -29.01
CA ARG A 436 35.87 11.43 -27.61
C ARG A 436 34.39 11.07 -27.47
N ILE A 437 33.49 11.74 -28.17
CA ILE A 437 32.04 11.42 -28.15
C ILE A 437 31.80 10.00 -28.63
N ILE A 438 32.47 9.57 -29.71
CA ILE A 438 32.28 8.23 -30.28
C ILE A 438 32.78 7.15 -29.33
N ASP A 439 33.98 7.32 -28.76
CA ASP A 439 34.63 6.32 -27.92
C ASP A 439 34.05 6.30 -26.50
N GLN A 440 33.90 7.45 -25.83
CA GLN A 440 33.29 7.50 -24.50
C GLN A 440 31.78 7.26 -24.56
N GLY A 441 31.11 7.67 -25.63
CA GLY A 441 29.69 7.35 -25.87
C GLY A 441 29.44 5.89 -26.24
N ARG A 442 30.47 5.10 -26.61
CA ARG A 442 30.30 3.66 -26.88
C ARG A 442 29.90 2.90 -25.62
N GLY A 443 30.54 3.18 -24.48
CA GLY A 443 30.24 2.52 -23.21
C GLY A 443 28.80 2.77 -22.76
N LEU A 444 28.34 4.03 -22.81
CA LEU A 444 26.95 4.39 -22.47
C LEU A 444 25.93 3.69 -23.39
N ARG A 445 26.17 3.67 -24.70
CA ARG A 445 25.29 2.98 -25.66
C ARG A 445 25.20 1.48 -25.38
N LEU A 446 26.32 0.81 -25.12
CA LEU A 446 26.33 -0.62 -24.78
C LEU A 446 25.63 -0.92 -23.46
N ARG A 447 25.73 -0.04 -22.45
CA ARG A 447 24.97 -0.18 -21.19
C ARG A 447 23.46 -0.07 -21.43
N VAL A 448 23.04 0.93 -22.19
CA VAL A 448 21.62 1.11 -22.54
C VAL A 448 21.12 -0.08 -23.36
N GLU A 449 21.87 -0.53 -24.36
CA GLU A 449 21.52 -1.71 -25.16
C GLU A 449 21.38 -2.96 -24.29
N ALA A 450 22.33 -3.22 -23.38
CA ALA A 450 22.25 -4.33 -22.45
C ALA A 450 21.03 -4.23 -21.50
N ALA A 451 20.70 -3.02 -21.04
CA ALA A 451 19.50 -2.80 -20.24
C ALA A 451 18.22 -3.04 -21.05
N THR A 452 18.14 -2.54 -22.29
CA THR A 452 17.00 -2.76 -23.20
C THR A 452 16.83 -4.24 -23.55
N LEU A 453 17.91 -5.01 -23.64
CA LEU A 453 17.81 -6.45 -23.86
C LEU A 453 17.10 -7.17 -22.70
N LEU A 454 17.17 -6.66 -21.46
CA LEU A 454 16.44 -7.24 -20.32
C LEU A 454 14.92 -7.01 -20.39
N ASP A 455 14.46 -6.02 -21.17
CA ASP A 455 13.02 -5.83 -21.45
C ASP A 455 12.47 -6.92 -22.40
N ASN A 456 13.36 -7.63 -23.13
CA ASN A 456 12.98 -8.75 -23.97
C ASN A 456 12.91 -10.04 -23.15
N LEU A 457 11.70 -10.59 -23.01
CA LEU A 457 11.46 -11.83 -22.27
C LEU A 457 12.37 -12.98 -22.72
N GLY A 458 12.56 -13.18 -24.03
CA GLY A 458 13.40 -14.27 -24.53
C GLY A 458 14.86 -14.14 -24.10
N HIS A 459 15.39 -12.91 -24.08
CA HIS A 459 16.74 -12.65 -23.58
C HIS A 459 16.84 -12.88 -22.06
N THR A 460 15.86 -12.40 -21.30
CA THR A 460 15.80 -12.61 -19.85
C THR A 460 15.72 -14.09 -19.50
N VAL A 461 14.88 -14.88 -20.20
CA VAL A 461 14.81 -16.33 -20.00
C VAL A 461 16.16 -16.99 -20.26
N ARG A 462 16.81 -16.65 -21.38
CA ARG A 462 18.08 -17.28 -21.76
C ARG A 462 19.26 -16.93 -20.87
N THR A 463 19.18 -15.84 -20.11
CA THR A 463 20.31 -15.33 -19.32
C THR A 463 20.08 -15.35 -17.82
N ARG A 464 18.81 -15.40 -17.37
CA ARG A 464 18.43 -15.27 -15.96
C ARG A 464 17.61 -16.43 -15.41
N PHE A 465 16.95 -17.24 -16.25
CA PHE A 465 16.18 -18.38 -15.74
C PHE A 465 17.09 -19.56 -15.42
N PRO A 466 16.65 -20.50 -14.56
CA PRO A 466 17.37 -21.74 -14.31
C PRO A 466 17.64 -22.52 -15.60
N LEU A 467 18.83 -23.14 -15.67
CA LEU A 467 19.34 -23.89 -16.82
C LEU A 467 18.30 -24.78 -17.54
N PRO A 468 17.46 -25.57 -16.85
CA PRO A 468 16.54 -26.49 -17.52
C PRO A 468 15.52 -25.76 -18.41
N ILE A 469 15.06 -24.61 -17.96
CA ILE A 469 14.06 -23.81 -18.67
C ILE A 469 14.74 -22.98 -19.76
N ALA A 470 15.85 -22.30 -19.42
CA ALA A 470 16.59 -21.46 -20.36
C ALA A 470 17.10 -22.26 -21.58
N SER A 471 17.62 -23.47 -21.36
CA SER A 471 18.06 -24.36 -22.44
C SER A 471 16.91 -24.77 -23.37
N ARG A 472 15.74 -25.10 -22.81
CA ARG A 472 14.55 -25.51 -23.58
C ARG A 472 13.95 -24.35 -24.36
N TRP A 473 13.88 -23.17 -23.75
CA TRP A 473 13.46 -21.95 -24.42
C TRP A 473 14.34 -21.62 -25.63
N ARG A 474 15.67 -21.70 -25.48
CA ARG A 474 16.61 -21.51 -26.57
C ARG A 474 16.36 -22.48 -27.73
N GLU A 475 16.08 -23.75 -27.43
CA GLU A 475 15.74 -24.74 -28.46
C GLU A 475 14.43 -24.38 -29.16
N THR A 476 13.39 -23.95 -28.43
CA THR A 476 12.13 -23.45 -29.02
C THR A 476 12.39 -22.29 -29.99
N GLU A 477 13.13 -21.26 -29.58
CA GLU A 477 13.48 -20.13 -30.45
C GLU A 477 14.25 -20.57 -31.69
N ALA A 478 15.21 -21.48 -31.53
CA ALA A 478 16.01 -22.00 -32.63
C ALA A 478 15.15 -22.76 -33.64
N ARG A 479 14.20 -23.59 -33.19
CA ARG A 479 13.30 -24.35 -34.07
C ARG A 479 12.30 -23.47 -34.80
N ILE A 480 11.73 -22.48 -34.11
CA ILE A 480 10.86 -21.48 -34.73
C ILE A 480 11.63 -20.73 -35.82
N SER A 481 12.85 -20.28 -35.52
CA SER A 481 13.71 -19.53 -36.45
C SER A 481 14.13 -20.36 -37.66
N ALA A 482 14.34 -21.66 -37.48
CA ALA A 482 14.69 -22.59 -38.56
C ALA A 482 13.51 -22.86 -39.53
N GLY A 483 12.27 -22.52 -39.16
CA GLY A 483 11.09 -22.67 -40.00
C GLY A 483 10.50 -24.09 -40.06
N ASP A 484 11.07 -25.07 -39.36
CA ASP A 484 10.50 -26.41 -39.22
C ASP A 484 9.32 -26.37 -38.23
N GLN A 485 8.11 -26.22 -38.76
CA GLN A 485 6.89 -26.03 -37.96
C GLN A 485 6.58 -27.21 -37.04
N ARG A 486 6.90 -28.45 -37.46
CA ARG A 486 6.63 -29.63 -36.61
C ARG A 486 7.62 -29.69 -35.46
N ALA A 487 8.91 -29.48 -35.74
CA ALA A 487 9.92 -29.44 -34.70
C ALA A 487 9.71 -28.25 -33.74
N ALA A 488 9.30 -27.09 -34.26
CA ALA A 488 8.94 -25.93 -33.45
C ALA A 488 7.76 -26.23 -32.53
N TYR A 489 6.67 -26.82 -33.06
CA TYR A 489 5.51 -27.19 -32.28
C TYR A 489 5.87 -28.14 -31.13
N ASN A 490 6.65 -29.18 -31.42
CA ASN A 490 7.10 -30.13 -30.40
C ASN A 490 8.01 -29.47 -29.36
N ALA A 491 8.93 -28.59 -29.79
CA ALA A 491 9.80 -27.86 -28.89
C ALA A 491 9.01 -26.92 -27.95
N VAL A 492 7.93 -26.29 -28.42
CA VAL A 492 7.04 -25.49 -27.56
C VAL A 492 6.39 -26.35 -26.48
N LEU A 493 5.83 -27.51 -26.86
CA LEU A 493 5.18 -28.42 -25.91
C LEU A 493 6.17 -29.02 -24.91
N ASP A 494 7.37 -29.40 -25.36
CA ASP A 494 8.43 -29.90 -24.49
C ASP A 494 8.88 -28.83 -23.49
N THR A 495 9.05 -27.56 -23.93
CA THR A 495 9.41 -26.46 -23.03
C THR A 495 8.32 -26.19 -21.99
N ALA A 496 7.05 -26.25 -22.37
CA ALA A 496 5.93 -26.14 -21.43
C ALA A 496 5.94 -27.28 -20.39
N GLU A 497 6.20 -28.51 -20.83
CA GLU A 497 6.31 -29.66 -19.94
C GLU A 497 7.49 -29.54 -18.97
N ILE A 498 8.65 -29.10 -19.44
CA ILE A 498 9.82 -28.91 -18.59
C ILE A 498 9.64 -27.74 -17.61
N LEU A 499 8.98 -26.66 -18.01
CA LEU A 499 8.60 -25.59 -17.08
C LEU A 499 7.75 -26.14 -15.94
N LEU A 500 6.65 -26.84 -16.24
CA LEU A 500 5.78 -27.39 -15.20
C LEU A 500 6.47 -28.47 -14.38
N CYS A 501 7.28 -29.33 -15.01
CA CYS A 501 8.08 -30.34 -14.32
C CYS A 501 9.02 -29.70 -13.30
N TYR A 502 9.84 -28.73 -13.73
CA TYR A 502 10.77 -28.03 -12.85
C TYR A 502 10.03 -27.37 -11.68
N MET A 503 8.95 -26.65 -11.95
CA MET A 503 8.13 -25.99 -10.92
C MET A 503 7.51 -27.00 -9.93
N ALA A 504 7.02 -28.15 -10.42
CA ALA A 504 6.49 -29.21 -9.58
C ALA A 504 7.57 -29.84 -8.70
N LEU A 505 8.78 -30.04 -9.21
CA LEU A 505 9.90 -30.57 -8.44
C LEU A 505 10.33 -29.59 -7.32
N LEU A 506 10.38 -28.29 -7.62
CA LEU A 506 10.61 -27.26 -6.59
C LEU A 506 9.49 -27.29 -5.53
N THR A 507 8.23 -27.38 -5.97
CA THR A 507 7.06 -27.45 -5.09
C THR A 507 7.16 -28.65 -4.14
N LEU A 508 7.50 -29.83 -4.66
CA LEU A 508 7.63 -31.05 -3.87
C LEU A 508 8.80 -30.95 -2.86
N ALA A 509 9.94 -30.40 -3.27
CA ALA A 509 11.09 -30.19 -2.39
C ALA A 509 10.75 -29.24 -1.24
N LEU A 510 10.18 -28.07 -1.55
CA LEU A 510 9.80 -27.05 -0.58
C LEU A 510 8.65 -27.50 0.34
N ALA A 511 7.66 -28.24 -0.20
CA ALA A 511 6.59 -28.80 0.63
C ALA A 511 7.13 -29.87 1.58
N TRP A 512 8.08 -30.70 1.13
CA TRP A 512 8.72 -31.69 1.98
C TRP A 512 9.56 -31.04 3.09
N GLU A 513 10.37 -30.03 2.77
CA GLU A 513 11.15 -29.25 3.75
C GLU A 513 10.26 -28.57 4.80
N ALA A 514 9.10 -28.05 4.37
CA ALA A 514 8.11 -27.45 5.25
C ALA A 514 7.19 -28.48 5.96
N GLU A 515 7.46 -29.79 5.81
CA GLU A 515 6.67 -30.90 6.38
C GLU A 515 5.17 -30.89 5.96
N VAL A 516 4.87 -30.36 4.77
CA VAL A 516 3.53 -30.32 4.19
C VAL A 516 3.34 -31.46 3.19
N ALA A 517 2.54 -32.46 3.57
CA ALA A 517 2.17 -33.54 2.67
C ALA A 517 1.26 -33.07 1.52
N LEU A 518 1.64 -33.43 0.29
CA LEU A 518 0.83 -33.24 -0.92
C LEU A 518 0.27 -34.59 -1.40
N GLY A 519 -1.03 -34.66 -1.67
CA GLY A 519 -1.71 -35.84 -2.19
C GLY A 519 -1.19 -36.28 -3.57
N SER A 520 -0.76 -35.34 -4.40
CA SER A 520 -0.13 -35.60 -5.70
C SER A 520 1.13 -36.47 -5.60
N THR A 521 1.81 -36.48 -4.45
CA THR A 521 2.97 -37.34 -4.18
C THR A 521 2.60 -38.83 -4.28
N ALA A 522 1.41 -39.22 -3.84
CA ALA A 522 0.95 -40.61 -3.89
C ALA A 522 0.75 -41.10 -5.34
N ALA A 523 0.21 -40.26 -6.21
CA ALA A 523 0.04 -40.57 -7.63
C ALA A 523 1.39 -40.71 -8.35
N ILE A 524 2.35 -39.83 -8.04
CA ILE A 524 3.72 -39.92 -8.56
C ILE A 524 4.38 -41.22 -8.08
N LYS A 525 4.28 -41.54 -6.79
CA LYS A 525 4.78 -42.81 -6.23
C LYS A 525 4.20 -44.03 -6.93
N GLU A 526 2.89 -44.07 -7.18
CA GLU A 526 2.24 -45.17 -7.88
C GLU A 526 2.83 -45.36 -9.30
N LYS A 527 3.03 -44.27 -10.04
CA LYS A 527 3.64 -44.31 -11.38
C LYS A 527 5.08 -44.81 -11.34
N LEU A 528 5.90 -44.26 -10.45
CA LEU A 528 7.30 -44.66 -10.29
C LEU A 528 7.44 -46.14 -9.96
N THR A 529 6.62 -46.64 -9.03
CA THR A 529 6.65 -48.05 -8.55
C THR A 529 6.02 -49.04 -9.53
N SER A 530 5.04 -48.60 -10.35
CA SER A 530 4.44 -49.47 -11.38
C SER A 530 5.44 -49.90 -12.46
N GLY A 531 6.48 -49.10 -12.70
CA GLY A 531 7.48 -49.30 -13.73
C GLY A 531 6.95 -49.23 -15.18
N ARG A 532 5.69 -48.83 -15.39
CA ARG A 532 5.04 -48.78 -16.71
C ARG A 532 5.21 -47.45 -17.43
N SER A 533 5.15 -46.35 -16.68
CA SER A 533 5.25 -44.98 -17.19
C SER A 533 5.71 -44.05 -16.09
N GLY A 534 6.60 -43.11 -16.42
CA GLY A 534 7.00 -42.05 -15.50
C GLY A 534 5.96 -40.95 -15.37
N PRO A 535 6.18 -39.99 -14.44
CA PRO A 535 5.29 -38.85 -14.31
C PRO A 535 5.39 -37.96 -15.55
N GLY A 536 4.24 -37.49 -16.03
CA GLY A 536 4.15 -36.64 -17.21
C GLY A 536 3.50 -35.29 -16.89
N LEU A 537 3.25 -34.51 -17.94
CA LEU A 537 2.63 -33.18 -17.86
C LEU A 537 1.40 -33.10 -16.92
N GLY A 538 0.52 -34.10 -16.97
CA GLY A 538 -0.68 -34.14 -16.13
C GLY A 538 -0.39 -34.25 -14.63
N ASP A 539 0.65 -35.01 -14.25
CA ASP A 539 1.07 -35.15 -12.85
C ASP A 539 1.70 -33.85 -12.34
N TRP A 540 2.52 -33.21 -13.17
CA TRP A 540 3.13 -31.92 -12.85
C TRP A 540 2.08 -30.82 -12.70
N ALA A 541 1.08 -30.78 -13.58
CA ALA A 541 -0.04 -29.87 -13.45
C ALA A 541 -0.85 -30.12 -12.16
N ALA A 542 -1.04 -31.38 -11.76
CA ALA A 542 -1.75 -31.72 -10.52
C ALA A 542 -1.01 -31.21 -9.27
N VAL A 543 0.31 -31.38 -9.20
CA VAL A 543 1.14 -30.83 -8.11
C VAL A 543 0.97 -29.31 -8.00
N MET A 544 1.06 -28.61 -9.13
CA MET A 544 0.93 -27.16 -9.16
C MET A 544 -0.47 -26.68 -8.75
N GLN A 545 -1.52 -27.38 -9.20
CA GLN A 545 -2.91 -27.05 -8.84
C GLN A 545 -3.20 -27.29 -7.35
N GLU A 546 -2.69 -28.39 -6.80
CA GLU A 546 -2.78 -28.68 -5.38
C GLU A 546 -2.04 -27.62 -4.56
N ALA A 547 -0.84 -27.23 -4.98
CA ALA A 547 -0.06 -26.21 -4.29
C ALA A 547 -0.76 -24.84 -4.28
N ALA A 548 -1.34 -24.44 -5.41
CA ALA A 548 -2.09 -23.18 -5.51
C ALA A 548 -3.25 -23.12 -4.50
N THR A 549 -3.97 -24.24 -4.31
CA THR A 549 -5.18 -24.33 -3.49
C THR A 549 -4.93 -24.74 -2.03
N SER A 550 -3.76 -25.28 -1.71
CA SER A 550 -3.40 -25.73 -0.35
C SER A 550 -3.45 -24.61 0.69
N ARG A 551 -4.23 -24.83 1.75
CA ARG A 551 -4.30 -23.93 2.91
C ARG A 551 -3.02 -23.96 3.74
N LYS A 552 -2.43 -25.15 3.93
CA LYS A 552 -1.18 -25.30 4.72
C LYS A 552 -0.02 -24.54 4.09
N LEU A 553 0.14 -24.62 2.76
CA LEU A 553 1.17 -23.85 2.06
C LEU A 553 0.89 -22.34 2.08
N ARG A 554 -0.37 -21.93 2.22
CA ARG A 554 -0.75 -20.51 2.38
C ARG A 554 -0.38 -19.96 3.76
N GLU A 555 -0.35 -20.81 4.78
CA GLU A 555 -0.01 -20.45 6.16
C GLU A 555 1.51 -20.36 6.40
N LEU A 556 2.33 -20.75 5.42
CA LEU A 556 3.79 -20.56 5.47
C LEU A 556 4.16 -19.06 5.45
N PRO A 557 5.32 -18.67 6.03
CA PRO A 557 5.78 -17.28 6.05
C PRO A 557 5.71 -16.63 4.67
N HIS A 558 5.33 -15.35 4.58
CA HIS A 558 5.15 -14.64 3.30
C HIS A 558 6.41 -14.61 2.43
N GLN A 559 7.59 -14.67 3.05
CA GLN A 559 8.90 -14.70 2.39
C GLN A 559 9.21 -16.06 1.75
N HIS A 560 8.50 -17.13 2.13
CA HIS A 560 8.80 -18.48 1.67
C HIS A 560 8.60 -18.60 0.14
N PRO A 561 9.56 -19.17 -0.62
CA PRO A 561 9.56 -19.16 -2.09
C PRO A 561 8.35 -19.85 -2.74
N ILE A 562 7.65 -20.70 -1.97
CA ILE A 562 6.41 -21.36 -2.42
C ILE A 562 5.33 -20.36 -2.85
N HIS A 563 5.27 -19.16 -2.28
CA HIS A 563 4.24 -18.18 -2.64
C HIS A 563 4.40 -17.67 -4.08
N SER A 564 5.63 -17.43 -4.51
CA SER A 564 5.95 -17.11 -5.91
C SER A 564 5.57 -18.26 -6.85
N ILE A 565 5.90 -19.50 -6.47
CA ILE A 565 5.55 -20.70 -7.23
C ILE A 565 4.03 -20.86 -7.38
N ARG A 566 3.28 -20.64 -6.30
CA ARG A 566 1.81 -20.72 -6.28
C ARG A 566 1.16 -19.64 -7.15
N SER A 567 1.82 -18.49 -7.34
CA SER A 567 1.32 -17.39 -8.15
C SER A 567 1.23 -17.74 -9.65
N LEU A 568 2.00 -18.71 -10.13
CA LEU A 568 2.04 -19.12 -11.53
C LEU A 568 0.65 -19.48 -12.09
N LEU A 569 -0.16 -20.20 -11.29
CA LEU A 569 -1.51 -20.65 -11.66
C LEU A 569 -2.61 -19.97 -10.81
N ALA A 570 -2.33 -18.80 -10.24
CA ALA A 570 -3.32 -18.03 -9.50
C ALA A 570 -4.34 -17.36 -10.42
N ASP A 571 -3.91 -16.96 -11.62
CA ASP A 571 -4.73 -16.26 -12.61
C ASP A 571 -5.44 -17.23 -13.57
N ARG A 572 -6.69 -16.89 -13.92
CA ARG A 572 -7.52 -17.69 -14.83
C ARG A 572 -6.85 -17.91 -16.19
N ASP A 573 -6.24 -16.88 -16.76
CA ASP A 573 -5.61 -16.95 -18.08
C ASP A 573 -4.44 -17.94 -18.12
N ALA A 574 -3.65 -18.00 -17.05
CA ALA A 574 -2.54 -18.94 -16.91
C ALA A 574 -3.04 -20.39 -16.78
N VAL A 575 -4.12 -20.61 -16.01
CA VAL A 575 -4.77 -21.92 -15.90
C VAL A 575 -5.29 -22.41 -17.25
N GLU A 576 -5.93 -21.51 -18.01
CA GLU A 576 -6.46 -21.82 -19.34
C GLU A 576 -5.36 -22.10 -20.38
N ALA A 577 -4.29 -21.29 -20.40
CA ALA A 577 -3.13 -21.52 -21.27
C ALA A 577 -2.44 -22.85 -20.98
N ARG A 578 -2.23 -23.17 -19.69
CA ARG A 578 -1.72 -24.47 -19.26
C ARG A 578 -2.62 -25.62 -19.71
N GLN A 579 -3.95 -25.46 -19.60
CA GLN A 579 -4.90 -26.48 -20.07
C GLN A 579 -4.79 -26.71 -21.57
N ARG A 580 -4.78 -25.64 -22.38
CA ARG A 580 -4.63 -25.73 -23.85
C ARG A 580 -3.33 -26.42 -24.26
N LEU A 581 -2.21 -26.10 -23.62
CA LEU A 581 -0.93 -26.78 -23.86
C LEU A 581 -1.00 -28.27 -23.47
N SER A 582 -1.69 -28.59 -22.38
CA SER A 582 -1.89 -29.97 -21.95
C SER A 582 -2.75 -30.78 -22.91
N ASP A 583 -3.83 -30.19 -23.42
CA ASP A 583 -4.69 -30.84 -24.41
C ASP A 583 -3.93 -31.10 -25.71
N ARG A 584 -3.17 -30.10 -26.17
CA ARG A 584 -2.27 -30.21 -27.33
C ARG A 584 -1.22 -31.32 -27.17
N ARG A 585 -0.61 -31.46 -25.99
CA ARG A 585 0.36 -32.53 -25.68
C ARG A 585 -0.31 -33.91 -25.67
N ASN A 586 -1.49 -34.02 -25.07
CA ASN A 586 -2.26 -35.26 -25.07
C ASN A 586 -2.69 -35.66 -26.48
N ASP A 587 -3.11 -34.70 -27.31
CA ASP A 587 -3.45 -34.92 -28.71
C ASP A 587 -2.27 -35.48 -29.50
N ASP A 588 -1.08 -34.89 -29.35
CA ASP A 588 0.13 -35.37 -30.01
C ASP A 588 0.53 -36.78 -29.54
N ALA A 589 0.45 -37.03 -28.22
CA ALA A 589 0.72 -38.34 -27.62
C ALA A 589 -0.26 -39.44 -28.09
N HIS A 590 -1.52 -39.08 -28.37
CA HIS A 590 -2.55 -39.99 -28.90
C HIS A 590 -2.61 -40.01 -30.44
N LEU A 591 -1.59 -39.51 -31.12
CA LEU A 591 -1.49 -39.46 -32.59
C LEU A 591 -2.61 -38.65 -33.27
N ARG A 592 -3.32 -37.79 -32.52
CA ARG A 592 -4.27 -36.80 -33.05
C ARG A 592 -3.52 -35.57 -33.56
N ARG A 593 -2.64 -35.78 -34.54
CA ARG A 593 -1.70 -34.76 -35.03
C ARG A 593 -2.41 -33.67 -35.82
N ILE A 594 -1.97 -32.43 -35.60
CA ILE A 594 -2.40 -31.25 -36.36
C ILE A 594 -1.97 -31.38 -37.83
N ASP A 595 -2.88 -31.03 -38.74
CA ASP A 595 -2.62 -30.98 -40.18
C ASP A 595 -1.43 -30.04 -40.48
N PRO A 596 -0.52 -30.41 -41.40
CA PRO A 596 0.57 -29.52 -41.82
C PRO A 596 0.16 -28.09 -42.21
N LEU A 597 -1.06 -27.89 -42.74
CA LEU A 597 -1.58 -26.57 -43.08
C LEU A 597 -1.96 -25.73 -41.85
N ASP A 598 -2.38 -26.37 -40.77
CA ASP A 598 -2.75 -25.71 -39.51
C ASP A 598 -1.55 -25.52 -38.57
N LEU A 599 -0.43 -26.21 -38.82
CA LEU A 599 0.76 -26.16 -37.98
C LEU A 599 1.29 -24.74 -37.70
N PRO A 600 1.44 -23.83 -38.68
CA PRO A 600 1.95 -22.49 -38.41
C PRO A 600 1.10 -21.70 -37.41
N ARG A 601 -0.23 -21.82 -37.52
CA ARG A 601 -1.18 -21.22 -36.58
C ARG A 601 -1.05 -21.89 -35.21
N ALA A 602 -1.00 -23.21 -35.16
CA ALA A 602 -0.86 -23.96 -33.92
C ALA A 602 0.44 -23.66 -33.17
N VAL A 603 1.55 -23.46 -33.89
CA VAL A 603 2.84 -23.02 -33.32
C VAL A 603 2.67 -21.63 -32.70
N THR A 604 2.06 -20.69 -33.41
CA THR A 604 1.84 -19.32 -32.92
C THR A 604 0.99 -19.31 -31.65
N GLU A 605 -0.12 -20.05 -31.64
CA GLU A 605 -1.03 -20.15 -30.49
C GLU A 605 -0.35 -20.84 -29.29
N ALA A 606 0.31 -21.98 -29.52
CA ALA A 606 1.01 -22.69 -28.45
C ALA A 606 2.18 -21.89 -27.89
N PHE A 607 2.91 -21.16 -28.75
CA PHE A 607 4.02 -20.31 -28.30
C PHE A 607 3.52 -19.11 -27.50
N ALA A 608 2.36 -18.54 -27.85
CA ALA A 608 1.73 -17.49 -27.04
C ALA A 608 1.32 -18.01 -25.65
N ASP A 609 0.71 -19.20 -25.58
CA ASP A 609 0.37 -19.85 -24.31
C ASP A 609 1.63 -20.14 -23.46
N LEU A 610 2.71 -20.64 -24.09
CA LEU A 610 4.00 -20.87 -23.40
C LEU A 610 4.60 -19.55 -22.90
N THR A 611 4.60 -18.51 -23.74
CA THR A 611 5.12 -17.19 -23.41
C THR A 611 4.40 -16.61 -22.20
N LEU A 612 3.07 -16.76 -22.13
CA LEU A 612 2.30 -16.34 -20.95
C LEU A 612 2.75 -17.07 -19.68
N LEU A 613 2.92 -18.40 -19.73
CA LEU A 613 3.38 -19.16 -18.56
C LEU A 613 4.80 -18.78 -18.13
N VAL A 614 5.70 -18.53 -19.08
CA VAL A 614 7.08 -18.09 -18.83
C VAL A 614 7.13 -16.68 -18.25
N GLU A 615 6.28 -15.78 -18.74
CA GLU A 615 6.12 -14.43 -18.18
C GLU A 615 5.65 -14.49 -16.72
N ARG A 616 4.70 -15.36 -16.41
CA ARG A 616 4.21 -15.57 -15.04
C ARG A 616 5.20 -16.27 -14.12
N SER A 617 6.24 -16.90 -14.68
CA SER A 617 7.36 -17.48 -13.92
C SER A 617 8.59 -16.59 -13.87
N ARG A 618 8.49 -15.28 -14.16
CA ARG A 618 9.61 -14.32 -14.08
C ARG A 618 10.33 -14.30 -12.74
N PHE A 619 9.66 -14.61 -11.63
CA PHE A 619 10.29 -14.74 -10.32
C PHE A 619 11.42 -15.80 -10.29
N LEU A 620 11.46 -16.74 -11.24
CA LEU A 620 12.58 -17.68 -11.38
C LEU A 620 13.90 -16.99 -11.71
N ALA A 621 13.88 -15.77 -12.26
CA ALA A 621 15.07 -14.96 -12.46
C ALA A 621 15.74 -14.53 -11.15
N ASP A 622 14.99 -14.58 -10.04
CA ASP A 622 15.45 -14.26 -8.69
C ASP A 622 15.76 -15.52 -7.88
N PHE A 623 15.47 -16.72 -8.42
CA PHE A 623 15.70 -18.01 -7.76
C PHE A 623 16.79 -18.83 -8.45
N PRO A 624 18.07 -18.44 -8.33
CA PRO A 624 19.14 -19.11 -9.05
C PRO A 624 19.35 -20.55 -8.54
N LEU A 625 19.65 -21.45 -9.48
CA LEU A 625 19.92 -22.85 -9.18
C LEU A 625 21.40 -23.02 -8.84
N TRP A 626 21.72 -23.36 -7.60
CA TRP A 626 23.09 -23.57 -7.14
C TRP A 626 23.46 -25.04 -7.19
N HIS A 627 24.59 -25.35 -7.83
CA HIS A 627 25.27 -26.62 -7.66
C HIS A 627 26.45 -26.43 -6.72
N VAL A 628 26.31 -26.90 -5.49
CA VAL A 628 27.37 -26.83 -4.48
C VAL A 628 28.45 -27.83 -4.87
N THR A 629 29.65 -27.35 -5.16
CA THR A 629 30.78 -28.20 -5.54
C THR A 629 31.63 -28.58 -4.34
N GLU A 630 31.77 -27.66 -3.38
CA GLU A 630 32.52 -27.87 -2.14
C GLU A 630 31.83 -27.09 -1.01
N ALA A 631 31.82 -27.65 0.19
CA ALA A 631 31.33 -26.99 1.40
C ALA A 631 32.25 -27.36 2.57
N ARG A 632 32.73 -26.36 3.31
CA ARG A 632 33.60 -26.55 4.47
C ARG A 632 33.06 -25.75 5.66
N TRP A 633 32.53 -26.44 6.66
CA TRP A 633 32.08 -25.83 7.90
C TRP A 633 33.27 -25.43 8.79
N ASP A 634 33.26 -24.17 9.24
CA ASP A 634 34.13 -23.67 10.30
C ASP A 634 33.34 -23.60 11.61
N THR A 635 33.61 -24.56 12.51
CA THR A 635 32.96 -24.65 13.82
C THR A 635 33.23 -23.45 14.73
N LEU A 636 34.37 -22.76 14.56
CA LEU A 636 34.73 -21.60 15.38
C LEU A 636 34.03 -20.34 14.88
N ALA A 637 34.06 -20.10 13.56
CA ALA A 637 33.40 -18.96 12.94
C ALA A 637 31.87 -19.13 12.84
N LYS A 638 31.36 -20.36 13.01
CA LYS A 638 29.96 -20.75 12.82
C LYS A 638 29.45 -20.39 11.41
N SER A 639 30.29 -20.64 10.41
CA SER A 639 29.99 -20.38 9.01
C SER A 639 30.56 -21.47 8.10
N THR A 640 29.91 -21.73 6.98
CA THR A 640 30.40 -22.60 5.91
C THR A 640 30.99 -21.77 4.78
N ASP A 641 32.23 -22.09 4.40
CA ASP A 641 32.81 -21.67 3.12
C ASP A 641 32.23 -22.56 2.01
N VAL A 642 31.52 -21.96 1.06
CA VAL A 642 30.83 -22.67 -0.02
C VAL A 642 31.46 -22.31 -1.36
N ARG A 643 31.83 -23.32 -2.15
CA ARG A 643 32.10 -23.15 -3.59
C ARG A 643 30.94 -23.72 -4.38
N TYR A 644 30.45 -22.95 -5.34
CA TYR A 644 29.26 -23.33 -6.10
C TYR A 644 29.33 -22.87 -7.55
N ARG A 645 28.52 -23.52 -8.39
CA ARG A 645 28.21 -23.09 -9.75
C ARG A 645 26.77 -22.62 -9.79
N GLU A 646 26.55 -21.39 -10.24
CA GLU A 646 25.22 -20.81 -10.41
C GLU A 646 24.71 -21.14 -11.81
N LEU A 647 23.79 -22.09 -11.90
CA LEU A 647 23.29 -22.68 -13.14
C LEU A 647 22.13 -21.86 -13.71
N THR A 648 22.46 -20.60 -14.00
CA THR A 648 21.56 -19.62 -14.57
C THR A 648 21.89 -19.40 -16.04
N GLY A 649 20.86 -19.37 -16.88
CA GLY A 649 20.97 -19.21 -18.33
C GLY A 649 21.07 -20.51 -19.12
N ASP A 650 21.18 -20.40 -20.44
CA ASP A 650 20.98 -21.50 -21.40
C ASP A 650 22.17 -22.48 -21.56
N HIS A 651 23.19 -22.40 -20.70
CA HIS A 651 24.39 -23.24 -20.79
C HIS A 651 24.99 -23.64 -19.42
N PRO A 652 25.45 -24.90 -19.22
CA PRO A 652 25.97 -25.36 -17.93
C PRO A 652 27.43 -24.97 -17.63
N VAL A 653 28.11 -24.31 -18.56
CA VAL A 653 29.51 -23.87 -18.39
C VAL A 653 29.51 -22.47 -17.80
N VAL A 654 29.62 -22.43 -16.48
CA VAL A 654 29.58 -21.23 -15.65
C VAL A 654 30.78 -21.19 -14.71
N PRO A 655 31.26 -20.01 -14.31
CA PRO A 655 32.37 -19.89 -13.37
C PRO A 655 31.97 -20.43 -11.99
N THR A 656 32.93 -21.03 -11.29
CA THR A 656 32.78 -21.36 -9.87
C THR A 656 32.92 -20.09 -9.03
N LYS A 657 31.91 -19.82 -8.21
CA LYS A 657 31.86 -18.70 -7.26
C LYS A 657 32.13 -19.21 -5.84
N ALA A 658 32.37 -18.27 -4.92
CA ALA A 658 32.53 -18.54 -3.50
C ALA A 658 31.58 -17.65 -2.69
N ALA A 659 30.98 -18.21 -1.63
CA ALA A 659 30.13 -17.50 -0.69
C ALA A 659 30.29 -18.08 0.71
N THR A 660 29.84 -17.33 1.71
CA THR A 660 29.72 -17.79 3.10
C THR A 660 28.26 -18.06 3.43
N SER A 661 27.95 -19.17 4.08
CA SER A 661 26.61 -19.52 4.54
C SER A 661 26.60 -19.80 6.04
N LEU A 662 25.48 -19.58 6.72
CA LEU A 662 25.29 -19.97 8.12
C LEU A 662 24.85 -21.43 8.28
N ARG A 663 24.46 -22.10 7.18
CA ARG A 663 24.10 -23.52 7.18
C ARG A 663 25.34 -24.39 7.30
N HIS A 664 25.29 -25.41 8.15
CA HIS A 664 26.40 -26.37 8.38
C HIS A 664 26.19 -27.71 7.66
N ASP A 665 25.03 -27.88 7.01
CA ASP A 665 24.53 -29.13 6.43
C ASP A 665 24.49 -29.10 4.89
N LEU A 666 25.27 -28.21 4.27
CA LEU A 666 25.35 -28.12 2.81
C LEU A 666 26.12 -29.32 2.24
N GLU A 667 25.54 -29.92 1.20
CA GLU A 667 26.01 -31.18 0.63
C GLU A 667 26.74 -30.95 -0.70
N PRO A 668 28.05 -31.26 -0.78
CA PRO A 668 28.77 -31.25 -2.05
C PRO A 668 28.13 -32.20 -3.08
N GLY A 669 27.99 -31.72 -4.31
CA GLY A 669 27.36 -32.42 -5.43
C GLY A 669 25.83 -32.27 -5.50
N SER A 670 25.20 -31.65 -4.51
CA SER A 670 23.75 -31.44 -4.49
C SER A 670 23.34 -30.12 -5.14
N LEU A 671 22.08 -30.08 -5.58
CA LEU A 671 21.43 -28.87 -6.09
C LEU A 671 20.63 -28.19 -4.99
N TYR A 672 20.71 -26.86 -4.97
CA TYR A 672 19.98 -25.99 -4.06
C TYR A 672 19.25 -24.91 -4.86
N LEU A 673 18.02 -24.59 -4.46
CA LEU A 673 17.35 -23.36 -4.85
C LEU A 673 17.79 -22.27 -3.88
N GLN A 674 18.31 -21.15 -4.38
CA GLN A 674 18.45 -19.96 -3.57
C GLN A 674 17.18 -19.12 -3.69
N ASP A 675 16.57 -18.74 -2.58
CA ASP A 675 15.38 -17.87 -2.59
C ASP A 675 15.74 -16.37 -2.59
N SER A 676 14.73 -15.50 -2.54
CA SER A 676 14.90 -14.04 -2.49
C SER A 676 15.51 -13.54 -1.17
N THR A 677 15.51 -14.35 -0.11
CA THR A 677 16.14 -14.04 1.18
C THR A 677 17.57 -14.58 1.29
N HIS A 678 18.09 -15.17 0.20
CA HIS A 678 19.36 -15.87 0.11
C HIS A 678 19.45 -17.17 0.91
N GLU A 679 18.32 -17.72 1.36
CA GLU A 679 18.24 -19.05 1.95
C GLU A 679 18.41 -20.13 0.86
N LEU A 680 19.04 -21.25 1.22
CA LEU A 680 19.34 -22.36 0.31
C LEU A 680 18.46 -23.55 0.63
N HIS A 681 17.66 -24.01 -0.32
CA HIS A 681 16.74 -25.15 -0.18
C HIS A 681 17.24 -26.37 -0.95
N LEU A 682 17.44 -27.50 -0.27
CA LEU A 682 17.97 -28.73 -0.88
C LEU A 682 16.95 -29.35 -1.84
N LEU A 683 17.36 -29.62 -3.09
CA LEU A 683 16.45 -30.13 -4.12
C LEU A 683 16.48 -31.64 -4.32
N ARG A 684 17.51 -32.34 -3.83
CA ARG A 684 17.54 -33.80 -3.94
C ARG A 684 16.53 -34.42 -2.96
N PRO A 685 15.91 -35.57 -3.29
CA PRO A 685 16.11 -36.36 -4.52
C PRO A 685 15.20 -35.93 -5.68
N PHE A 686 14.38 -34.88 -5.52
CA PHE A 686 13.42 -34.43 -6.54
C PHE A 686 14.13 -33.94 -7.81
N LEU A 687 15.18 -33.12 -7.65
CA LEU A 687 16.04 -32.66 -8.74
C LEU A 687 17.51 -32.90 -8.38
N THR A 688 18.25 -33.50 -9.30
CA THR A 688 19.68 -33.82 -9.15
C THR A 688 20.47 -33.35 -10.37
N GLY A 689 21.79 -33.23 -10.25
CA GLY A 689 22.63 -32.71 -11.32
C GLY A 689 23.88 -33.55 -11.53
N GLU A 690 24.06 -34.10 -12.73
CA GLU A 690 25.16 -35.01 -13.04
C GLU A 690 25.62 -34.85 -14.51
N VAL A 691 26.75 -35.45 -14.87
CA VAL A 691 27.22 -35.47 -16.27
C VAL A 691 26.45 -36.54 -17.04
N CYS A 692 25.72 -36.13 -18.07
CA CYS A 692 24.96 -37.05 -18.92
C CYS A 692 25.90 -38.01 -19.66
N PRO A 693 25.70 -39.34 -19.59
CA PRO A 693 26.57 -40.29 -20.29
C PRO A 693 26.38 -40.25 -21.82
N VAL A 694 25.22 -39.78 -22.29
CA VAL A 694 24.86 -39.73 -23.71
C VAL A 694 25.51 -38.53 -24.40
N CYS A 695 25.23 -37.31 -23.95
CA CYS A 695 25.77 -36.09 -24.57
C CYS A 695 27.03 -35.54 -23.91
N ARG A 696 27.47 -36.11 -22.78
CA ARG A 696 28.63 -35.64 -21.98
C ARG A 696 28.51 -34.22 -21.44
N ALA A 697 27.37 -33.57 -21.62
CA ALA A 697 27.03 -32.31 -20.98
C ALA A 697 26.60 -32.54 -19.54
N TRP A 698 26.87 -31.58 -18.66
CA TRP A 698 26.25 -31.54 -17.34
C TRP A 698 24.76 -31.21 -17.51
N SER A 699 23.88 -31.91 -16.81
CA SER A 699 22.43 -31.79 -16.96
C SER A 699 21.73 -32.02 -15.63
N THR A 700 20.51 -31.50 -15.51
CA THR A 700 19.63 -31.78 -14.38
C THR A 700 18.73 -32.97 -14.68
N PHE A 701 18.36 -33.70 -13.64
CA PHE A 701 17.67 -34.97 -13.72
C PHE A 701 16.59 -35.12 -12.64
N HIS A 702 15.45 -35.71 -13.01
CA HIS A 702 14.40 -36.15 -12.09
C HIS A 702 14.19 -37.66 -12.17
N ALA A 703 13.55 -38.25 -11.15
CA ALA A 703 13.15 -39.66 -11.19
C ALA A 703 12.01 -39.87 -12.20
N ASP A 704 12.20 -40.78 -13.14
CA ASP A 704 11.24 -41.09 -14.20
C ASP A 704 10.62 -42.48 -14.00
N LEU A 705 11.43 -43.51 -13.76
CA LEU A 705 10.95 -44.89 -13.54
C LEU A 705 11.77 -45.59 -12.47
N VAL A 706 11.17 -46.51 -11.70
CA VAL A 706 11.89 -47.35 -10.73
C VAL A 706 11.64 -48.84 -11.02
N PRO A 707 12.28 -49.39 -12.07
CA PRO A 707 12.19 -50.82 -12.39
C PRO A 707 12.85 -51.68 -11.31
N LYS A 708 12.57 -53.00 -11.31
CA LYS A 708 13.20 -53.97 -10.40
C LYS A 708 14.72 -53.97 -10.62
N GLY A 709 15.47 -53.28 -9.76
CA GLY A 709 16.94 -53.26 -9.77
C GLY A 709 17.61 -51.89 -9.87
N GLY A 710 16.87 -50.78 -10.01
CA GLY A 710 17.47 -49.45 -10.07
C GLY A 710 16.48 -48.31 -10.25
N VAL A 711 17.00 -47.10 -10.38
CA VAL A 711 16.23 -45.87 -10.66
C VAL A 711 16.64 -45.37 -12.05
N GLN A 712 15.68 -45.06 -12.90
CA GLN A 712 15.90 -44.34 -14.15
C GLN A 712 15.61 -42.86 -13.91
N LEU A 713 16.62 -42.05 -14.19
CA LEU A 713 16.53 -40.60 -14.14
C LEU A 713 16.41 -40.05 -15.57
N LYS A 714 15.62 -38.99 -15.76
CA LYS A 714 15.44 -38.33 -17.06
C LYS A 714 15.91 -36.88 -17.01
N SER A 715 16.70 -36.49 -18.02
CA SER A 715 17.23 -35.13 -18.13
C SER A 715 16.15 -34.14 -18.54
N LEU A 716 16.11 -32.98 -17.87
CA LEU A 716 15.16 -31.93 -18.21
C LEU A 716 15.57 -31.21 -19.51
N GLU A 717 16.85 -30.97 -19.73
CA GLU A 717 17.38 -30.24 -20.89
C GLU A 717 17.30 -31.05 -22.18
N HIS A 718 17.59 -32.35 -22.11
CA HIS A 718 17.78 -33.19 -23.31
C HIS A 718 16.84 -34.40 -23.39
N GLY A 719 16.15 -34.76 -22.30
CA GLY A 719 15.31 -35.96 -22.26
C GLY A 719 16.07 -37.30 -22.23
N HIS A 720 17.41 -37.26 -22.14
CA HIS A 720 18.24 -38.46 -22.02
C HIS A 720 17.99 -39.18 -20.69
N VAL A 721 18.03 -40.52 -20.72
CA VAL A 721 17.80 -41.38 -19.56
C VAL A 721 19.12 -41.89 -18.99
N LEU A 722 19.25 -41.80 -17.67
CA LEU A 722 20.39 -42.28 -16.90
C LEU A 722 19.94 -43.37 -15.93
N HIS A 723 20.59 -44.54 -15.98
CA HIS A 723 20.31 -45.63 -15.05
C HIS A 723 21.20 -45.51 -13.83
N GLN A 724 20.57 -45.49 -12.66
CA GLN A 724 21.21 -45.42 -11.36
C GLN A 724 21.03 -46.74 -10.58
N PRO A 725 22.02 -47.12 -9.76
CA PRO A 725 21.94 -48.33 -8.94
C PRO A 725 20.80 -48.24 -7.89
N ALA A 726 20.40 -49.41 -7.37
CA ALA A 726 19.28 -49.53 -6.45
C ALA A 726 19.48 -48.77 -5.11
N ASP A 727 20.70 -48.48 -4.71
CA ASP A 727 21.01 -47.68 -3.51
C ASP A 727 20.46 -46.25 -3.58
N LYS A 728 20.37 -45.66 -4.79
CA LYS A 728 19.78 -44.33 -5.02
C LYS A 728 18.27 -44.28 -4.78
N SER A 729 17.58 -45.43 -4.74
CA SER A 729 16.16 -45.51 -4.41
C SER A 729 15.86 -45.15 -2.95
N LYS A 730 16.84 -45.25 -2.04
CA LYS A 730 16.64 -44.97 -0.61
C LYS A 730 16.21 -43.52 -0.36
N ALA A 731 16.80 -42.56 -1.06
CA ALA A 731 16.44 -41.16 -0.90
C ALA A 731 15.00 -40.89 -1.36
N LEU A 732 14.56 -41.51 -2.46
CA LEU A 732 13.19 -41.42 -2.95
C LEU A 732 12.18 -41.98 -1.94
N ALA A 733 12.51 -43.09 -1.27
CA ALA A 733 11.67 -43.66 -0.22
C ALA A 733 11.53 -42.73 1.00
N VAL A 734 12.62 -42.05 1.41
CA VAL A 734 12.61 -41.10 2.53
C VAL A 734 11.63 -39.94 2.30
N VAL A 735 11.55 -39.44 1.06
CA VAL A 735 10.65 -38.34 0.69
C VAL A 735 9.25 -38.80 0.25
N GLY A 736 8.94 -40.09 0.40
CA GLY A 736 7.61 -40.64 0.11
C GLY A 736 7.33 -40.92 -1.37
N LEU A 737 8.34 -40.91 -2.24
CA LEU A 737 8.23 -41.22 -3.67
C LEU A 737 8.34 -42.72 -3.99
N LEU A 738 8.66 -43.56 -2.99
CA LEU A 738 8.68 -45.04 -3.10
C LEU A 738 7.99 -45.72 -1.93
#